data_AF-A0A0F7ZFE3-F1
#
_entry.id   AF-A0A0F7ZFE3-F1
#
_cell.length_a   1.000
_cell.length_b   1.000
_cell.length_c   1.000
_cell.angle_alpha   90.00
_cell.angle_beta   90.00
_cell.angle_gamma   90.00
#
_symmetry.space_group_name_H-M   'P 1'
#
loop_
_entity.id
_entity.type
_entity.pdbx_description
1 polymer ?
#
loop_
_entity_poly.entity_id
_entity_poly.type
_entity_poly.pdbx_seq_one_letter_code
_entity_poly.pdbx_strand_id
1 'polypeptide(L)'
;MEGPQKKRLVQIARAPEAENVEEEHEAQPIAPGPLAMKMRRTVTLVACDGCRQKRIKCDGKRPQCGQCARKGQDCVYQAGEGETVFFTVRKKLNALESDNMRYKELFRLLRTRPETEANEILRRLRIAEEPLAALEAIEHAGLLKEPSFSENVRDNRLLTLDQEALEFSVIKVPAMPWTVVADNGLISELITDYFTWDNTYLFPSVDRDMFVDEMTKCDISTAKWCSPLLVNSMCARRSQILERARVFCAVKQQNVTQRFLDEAKSLLDLEQGRASIPTVQALMLMYMTTTCLGSDRAGRIYRNHALEMVTRLKIEARYTSLLEDGHDDPKERELLSKALWGLFIFESRSAFLYFQPSQIPIPKIPNPFAANMNEAAWHRPRSNVDVLDRPFEESPCRIPIVPEINAATCSLAELFYEIMLHNTNEETVCGSDDDLRIRKSFYLKLRRMVDTWPKRFYVENNFAPGTHYLRMQENEVGFGIIQTLRHGTLFETPASQPGTTIGDLCLHHCASDANTIDAYLSRWPFDTLIWRHLFFSMQPLVLMFDDPAACDIFANDCMMLRYGCHTFRICGYLLQATQAFAWTINQTIPDSARPYFEGWTKEETEVEEFPVSFALPQQDDVLVRNWEGHQSVEANLGALIKSWALDSEQ
;
A
#
# COMPACT_ATOMS: atom_id res chain seq x y z
N MET A 1 6.28 -6.77 57.85
CA MET A 1 7.41 -7.69 57.63
C MET A 1 7.65 -7.76 56.13
N GLU A 2 8.83 -7.27 55.76
CA GLU A 2 9.63 -7.39 54.52
C GLU A 2 8.96 -7.66 53.16
N GLY A 3 9.21 -6.73 52.23
CA GLY A 3 8.72 -6.71 50.84
C GLY A 3 9.73 -7.21 49.79
N PRO A 4 9.38 -7.10 48.49
CA PRO A 4 10.14 -7.70 47.40
C PRO A 4 11.14 -6.73 46.74
N GLN A 5 12.29 -7.28 46.33
CA GLN A 5 13.45 -6.60 45.77
C GLN A 5 13.24 -6.05 44.36
N LYS A 6 13.61 -4.77 44.15
CA LYS A 6 13.78 -4.11 42.84
C LYS A 6 15.22 -4.27 42.34
N LYS A 7 15.41 -4.73 41.09
CA LYS A 7 16.69 -4.67 40.36
C LYS A 7 16.83 -3.29 39.68
N ARG A 8 18.03 -2.70 39.80
CA ARG A 8 18.41 -1.36 39.34
C ARG A 8 19.10 -1.41 37.97
N LEU A 9 18.76 -0.46 37.10
CA LEU A 9 19.42 -0.09 35.84
C LEU A 9 20.79 0.57 36.10
N VAL A 10 21.74 0.40 35.17
CA VAL A 10 23.00 1.15 35.10
C VAL A 10 23.08 1.88 33.76
N GLN A 11 23.36 3.19 33.82
CA GLN A 11 23.47 4.14 32.71
C GLN A 11 24.86 4.12 32.06
N ILE A 12 24.89 4.45 30.77
CA ILE A 12 26.07 4.66 29.92
C ILE A 12 26.41 6.17 29.93
N ALA A 13 27.70 6.53 30.07
CA ALA A 13 28.18 7.90 29.92
C ALA A 13 29.47 7.99 29.08
N ARG A 14 29.59 9.15 28.42
CA ARG A 14 30.41 9.58 27.28
C ARG A 14 31.94 9.63 27.47
N ALA A 15 32.64 9.63 26.34
CA ALA A 15 34.07 9.95 26.17
C ALA A 15 34.34 11.47 26.11
N PRO A 16 35.59 11.90 26.35
CA PRO A 16 36.09 13.17 25.83
C PRO A 16 37.38 13.07 24.98
N GLU A 17 37.33 13.92 23.96
CA GLU A 17 38.29 14.63 23.10
C GLU A 17 39.79 14.67 23.43
N ALA A 18 40.58 14.83 22.36
CA ALA A 18 42.03 15.00 22.34
C ALA A 18 42.40 16.43 21.92
N GLU A 19 43.38 17.03 22.61
CA GLU A 19 44.10 18.23 22.19
C GLU A 19 45.62 18.06 22.36
N ASN A 20 46.34 18.65 21.40
CA ASN A 20 47.79 18.64 21.16
C ASN A 20 48.60 19.39 22.21
N VAL A 21 49.87 18.99 22.45
CA VAL A 21 51.00 19.91 22.64
C VAL A 21 52.31 19.24 22.16
N GLU A 22 53.07 19.99 21.36
CA GLU A 22 54.43 19.74 20.86
C GLU A 22 55.50 19.97 21.93
N GLU A 23 56.63 19.26 21.88
CA GLU A 23 57.89 19.83 22.41
C GLU A 23 59.13 19.21 21.74
N GLU A 24 59.96 20.10 21.20
CA GLU A 24 61.24 19.87 20.53
C GLU A 24 62.35 19.50 21.52
N HIS A 25 63.35 18.74 21.07
CA HIS A 25 64.74 18.93 21.50
C HIS A 25 65.71 18.40 20.43
N GLU A 26 66.43 19.32 19.80
CA GLU A 26 67.64 19.07 19.01
C GLU A 26 68.85 18.79 19.91
N ALA A 27 69.69 17.81 19.53
CA ALA A 27 71.15 17.95 19.51
C ALA A 27 71.81 16.76 18.77
N GLN A 28 72.61 17.11 17.76
CA GLN A 28 73.38 16.26 16.82
C GLN A 28 74.80 15.93 17.39
N PRO A 29 75.83 15.52 16.59
CA PRO A 29 75.99 14.44 15.59
C PRO A 29 77.30 13.63 15.77
N ILE A 30 77.42 12.40 15.25
CA ILE A 30 78.71 11.86 14.73
C ILE A 30 78.50 10.98 13.47
N ALA A 31 79.01 11.51 12.36
CA ALA A 31 79.57 11.01 11.07
C ALA A 31 79.47 9.52 10.59
N PRO A 32 79.63 9.27 9.26
CA PRO A 32 78.85 8.30 8.49
C PRO A 32 79.62 7.08 7.93
N GLY A 33 78.88 6.02 7.56
CA GLY A 33 79.35 4.89 6.74
C GLY A 33 78.22 3.90 6.41
N PRO A 34 78.39 3.04 5.40
CA PRO A 34 77.69 3.04 4.11
C PRO A 34 76.27 2.45 4.14
N LEU A 35 75.47 2.89 3.15
CA LEU A 35 74.07 2.52 2.87
C LEU A 35 73.80 1.01 2.95
N ALA A 36 73.39 0.53 4.14
CA ALA A 36 72.69 -0.72 4.28
C ALA A 36 71.21 -0.48 3.98
N MET A 37 70.77 -0.92 2.80
CA MET A 37 69.39 -0.96 2.36
C MET A 37 68.53 -1.61 3.47
N LYS A 38 67.81 -0.80 4.26
CA LYS A 38 66.89 -1.31 5.29
C LYS A 38 65.85 -2.17 4.59
N MET A 39 65.99 -3.48 4.74
CA MET A 39 65.05 -4.51 4.31
C MET A 39 63.66 -4.08 4.78
N ARG A 40 62.77 -3.78 3.82
CA ARG A 40 61.35 -3.53 4.11
C ARG A 40 60.87 -4.65 5.02
N ARG A 41 60.41 -4.32 6.22
CA ARG A 41 59.79 -5.30 7.12
C ARG A 41 58.62 -5.92 6.36
N THR A 42 58.74 -7.19 5.98
CA THR A 42 57.65 -7.94 5.37
C THR A 42 56.53 -8.03 6.39
N VAL A 43 55.48 -7.23 6.19
CA VAL A 43 54.31 -7.24 7.07
C VAL A 43 53.59 -8.56 6.84
N THR A 44 53.57 -9.42 7.86
CA THR A 44 52.80 -10.66 7.83
C THR A 44 51.30 -10.33 7.79
N LEU A 45 50.66 -10.54 6.64
CA LEU A 45 49.25 -10.20 6.40
C LEU A 45 48.28 -11.03 7.27
N VAL A 46 48.63 -12.28 7.60
CA VAL A 46 47.79 -13.20 8.37
C VAL A 46 48.66 -14.03 9.33
N ALA A 47 48.35 -14.01 10.62
CA ALA A 47 48.95 -14.90 11.61
C ALA A 47 48.29 -16.30 11.56
N CYS A 48 49.03 -17.37 11.85
CA CYS A 48 48.45 -18.71 11.94
C CYS A 48 47.51 -18.85 13.15
N ASP A 49 46.60 -19.82 13.10
CA ASP A 49 45.57 -20.01 14.13
C ASP A 49 46.18 -20.30 15.51
N GLY A 50 47.25 -21.08 15.57
CA GLY A 50 47.97 -21.37 16.83
C GLY A 50 48.56 -20.12 17.49
N CYS A 51 49.11 -19.19 16.71
CA CYS A 51 49.61 -17.91 17.23
C CYS A 51 48.46 -16.94 17.55
N ARG A 52 47.37 -16.98 16.78
CA ARG A 52 46.18 -16.13 16.95
C ARG A 52 45.42 -16.48 18.24
N GLN A 53 45.15 -17.76 18.49
CA GLN A 53 44.49 -18.22 19.72
C GLN A 53 45.30 -17.86 20.97
N LYS A 54 46.63 -17.91 20.87
CA LYS A 54 47.54 -17.59 21.97
C LYS A 54 47.88 -16.10 22.08
N ARG A 55 47.36 -15.26 21.17
CA ARG A 55 47.62 -13.81 21.08
C ARG A 55 49.13 -13.47 21.08
N ILE A 56 49.95 -14.30 20.41
CA ILE A 56 51.40 -14.09 20.27
C ILE A 56 51.78 -13.76 18.84
N LYS A 57 52.94 -13.11 18.65
CA LYS A 57 53.42 -12.68 17.34
C LYS A 57 53.80 -13.87 16.46
N CYS A 58 53.22 -13.92 15.26
CA CYS A 58 53.54 -14.88 14.21
C CYS A 58 54.61 -14.31 13.26
N ASP A 59 55.57 -15.12 12.85
CA ASP A 59 56.62 -14.72 11.88
C ASP A 59 56.22 -15.00 10.42
N GLY A 60 55.05 -15.61 10.18
CA GLY A 60 54.46 -15.75 8.84
C GLY A 60 55.08 -16.81 7.94
N LYS A 61 56.08 -17.58 8.40
CA LYS A 61 56.75 -18.62 7.60
C LYS A 61 55.81 -19.80 7.33
N ARG A 62 55.82 -20.31 6.09
CA ARG A 62 55.05 -21.48 5.63
C ARG A 62 56.00 -22.63 5.28
N PRO A 63 55.62 -23.91 5.49
CA PRO A 63 54.32 -24.40 5.96
C PRO A 63 54.10 -24.28 7.48
N GLN A 64 55.15 -24.02 8.28
CA GLN A 64 55.05 -23.88 9.74
C GLN A 64 55.78 -22.62 10.21
N CYS A 65 55.13 -21.83 11.07
CA CYS A 65 55.72 -20.62 11.64
C CYS A 65 56.77 -20.97 12.71
N GLY A 66 57.76 -20.11 12.95
CA GLY A 66 58.88 -20.41 13.84
C GLY A 66 58.47 -20.68 15.29
N GLN A 67 57.36 -20.08 15.76
CA GLN A 67 56.84 -20.34 17.11
C GLN A 67 56.08 -21.66 17.21
N CYS A 68 55.33 -22.06 16.18
CA CYS A 68 54.67 -23.36 16.16
C CYS A 68 55.69 -24.48 15.99
N ALA A 69 56.73 -24.29 15.17
CA ALA A 69 57.82 -25.24 14.97
C ALA A 69 58.57 -25.52 16.27
N ARG A 70 58.96 -24.47 17.02
CA ARG A 70 59.69 -24.62 18.29
C ARG A 70 58.88 -25.31 19.39
N LYS A 71 57.55 -25.20 19.34
CA LYS A 71 56.64 -25.78 20.34
C LYS A 71 56.05 -27.13 19.92
N GLY A 72 56.40 -27.64 18.73
CA GLY A 72 55.86 -28.89 18.20
C GLY A 72 54.34 -28.88 18.06
N GLN A 73 53.75 -27.74 17.69
CA GLN A 73 52.30 -27.58 17.59
C GLN A 73 51.83 -27.41 16.15
N ASP A 74 50.57 -27.80 15.93
CA ASP A 74 49.93 -27.69 14.63
C ASP A 74 49.81 -26.22 14.19
N CYS A 75 50.11 -25.97 12.91
CA CYS A 75 50.26 -24.62 12.36
C CYS A 75 49.42 -24.47 11.10
N VAL A 76 48.16 -24.10 11.32
CA VAL A 76 47.19 -23.94 10.23
C VAL A 76 47.01 -22.45 9.92
N TYR A 77 47.07 -22.12 8.63
CA TYR A 77 46.77 -20.79 8.11
C TYR A 77 45.44 -20.83 7.35
N GLN A 78 44.55 -19.87 7.61
CA GLN A 78 43.21 -19.81 7.00
C GLN A 78 43.16 -19.15 5.60
N ALA A 79 44.28 -18.62 5.12
CA ALA A 79 44.41 -17.95 3.82
C ALA A 79 45.69 -18.42 3.11
N GLY A 80 45.71 -18.33 1.77
CA GLY A 80 46.88 -18.61 0.94
C GLY A 80 48.04 -17.61 1.17
N GLU A 81 49.21 -17.89 0.59
CA GLU A 81 50.33 -16.96 0.63
C GLU A 81 50.02 -15.70 -0.19
N GLY A 82 50.03 -14.52 0.46
CA GLY A 82 49.66 -13.24 -0.17
C GLY A 82 48.16 -12.88 -0.13
N GLU A 83 47.29 -13.76 0.35
CA GLU A 83 45.85 -13.50 0.45
C GLU A 83 45.44 -13.06 1.87
N THR A 84 44.51 -12.11 1.97
CA THR A 84 43.89 -11.78 3.26
C THR A 84 42.78 -12.79 3.58
N VAL A 85 42.51 -12.99 4.88
CA VAL A 85 41.38 -13.82 5.33
C VAL A 85 40.07 -13.30 4.75
N PHE A 86 39.89 -11.98 4.67
CA PHE A 86 38.72 -11.34 4.08
C PHE A 86 38.56 -11.69 2.58
N PHE A 87 39.64 -11.62 1.80
CA PHE A 87 39.60 -11.99 0.38
C PHE A 87 39.27 -13.48 0.18
N THR A 88 39.85 -14.36 0.99
CA THR A 88 39.57 -15.80 0.95
C THR A 88 38.11 -16.11 1.32
N VAL A 89 37.58 -15.43 2.34
CA VAL A 89 36.17 -15.56 2.75
C VAL A 89 35.24 -15.00 1.70
N ARG A 90 35.53 -13.83 1.11
CA ARG A 90 34.72 -13.23 0.04
C ARG A 90 34.71 -14.10 -1.21
N LYS A 91 35.84 -14.70 -1.59
CA LYS A 91 35.94 -15.65 -2.70
C LYS A 91 35.10 -16.91 -2.45
N LYS A 92 35.15 -17.46 -1.23
CA LYS A 92 34.30 -18.59 -0.83
C LYS A 92 32.82 -18.21 -0.78
N LEU A 93 32.48 -17.02 -0.30
CA LEU A 93 31.11 -16.51 -0.28
C LEU A 93 30.55 -16.41 -1.70
N ASN A 94 31.29 -15.76 -2.61
CA ASN A 94 30.87 -15.63 -4.01
C ASN A 94 30.73 -17.01 -4.70
N ALA A 95 31.63 -17.95 -4.41
CA ALA A 95 31.54 -19.32 -4.94
C ALA A 95 30.30 -20.06 -4.40
N LEU A 96 30.05 -19.98 -3.09
CA LEU A 96 28.87 -20.57 -2.45
C LEU A 96 27.57 -19.91 -2.91
N GLU A 97 27.55 -18.60 -3.13
CA GLU A 97 26.41 -17.88 -3.69
C GLU A 97 26.14 -18.33 -5.13
N SER A 98 27.18 -18.49 -5.95
CA SER A 98 27.08 -19.02 -7.31
C SER A 98 26.54 -20.45 -7.33
N ASP A 99 27.08 -21.34 -6.48
CA ASP A 99 26.58 -22.71 -6.35
C ASP A 99 25.13 -22.74 -5.84
N ASN A 100 24.77 -21.87 -4.89
CA ASN A 100 23.39 -21.77 -4.38
C ASN A 100 22.41 -21.34 -5.48
N MET A 101 22.80 -20.39 -6.35
CA MET A 101 21.99 -20.05 -7.53
C MET A 101 21.80 -21.27 -8.45
N ARG A 102 22.84 -22.07 -8.66
CA ARG A 102 22.75 -23.29 -9.49
C ARG A 102 21.90 -24.38 -8.85
N TYR A 103 21.97 -24.56 -7.53
CA TYR A 103 21.09 -25.48 -6.81
C TYR A 103 19.63 -25.04 -6.88
N LYS A 104 19.36 -23.74 -6.72
CA LYS A 104 18.01 -23.19 -6.89
C LYS A 104 17.47 -23.45 -8.30
N GLU A 105 18.31 -23.33 -9.32
CA GLU A 105 17.92 -23.65 -10.71
C GLU A 105 17.62 -25.14 -10.89
N LEU A 106 18.43 -26.04 -10.34
CA LEU A 106 18.15 -27.48 -10.37
C LEU A 106 16.81 -27.83 -9.68
N PHE A 107 16.52 -27.22 -8.52
CA PHE A 107 15.23 -27.39 -7.84
C PHE A 107 14.07 -26.79 -8.64
N ARG A 108 14.28 -25.65 -9.30
CA ARG A 108 13.31 -25.06 -10.21
C ARG A 108 12.99 -26.02 -11.35
N LEU A 109 14.00 -26.64 -11.97
CA LEU A 109 13.80 -27.62 -13.04
C LEU A 109 13.03 -28.85 -12.57
N LEU A 110 13.35 -29.41 -11.40
CA LEU A 110 12.59 -30.53 -10.82
C LEU A 110 11.12 -30.19 -10.55
N ARG A 111 10.81 -28.95 -10.18
CA ARG A 111 9.44 -28.50 -9.87
C ARG A 111 8.63 -28.08 -11.08
N THR A 112 9.29 -27.60 -12.13
CA THR A 112 8.62 -26.93 -13.27
C THR A 112 8.57 -27.78 -14.51
N ARG A 113 9.44 -28.78 -14.66
CA ARG A 113 9.44 -29.70 -15.81
C ARG A 113 8.36 -30.77 -15.67
N PRO A 114 7.83 -31.32 -16.79
CA PRO A 114 6.89 -32.43 -16.79
C PRO A 114 7.37 -33.62 -15.96
N GLU A 115 6.46 -34.40 -15.39
CA GLU A 115 6.81 -35.50 -14.46
C GLU A 115 7.78 -36.53 -15.06
N THR A 116 7.71 -36.79 -16.37
CA THR A 116 8.65 -37.67 -17.08
C THR A 116 10.07 -37.08 -17.16
N GLU A 117 10.19 -35.77 -17.38
CA GLU A 117 11.46 -35.05 -17.40
C GLU A 117 12.01 -34.84 -16.00
N ALA A 118 11.17 -34.47 -15.03
CA ALA A 118 11.55 -34.37 -13.62
C ALA A 118 12.04 -35.72 -13.07
N ASN A 119 11.39 -36.83 -13.45
CA ASN A 119 11.86 -38.17 -13.10
C ASN A 119 13.19 -38.54 -13.75
N GLU A 120 13.45 -38.09 -14.99
CA GLU A 120 14.75 -38.27 -15.64
C GLU A 120 15.84 -37.41 -15.00
N ILE A 121 15.53 -36.16 -14.62
CA ILE A 121 16.42 -35.30 -13.81
C ILE A 121 16.71 -35.97 -12.47
N LEU A 122 15.69 -36.49 -11.78
CA LEU A 122 15.85 -37.22 -10.52
C LEU A 122 16.68 -38.49 -10.70
N ARG A 123 16.50 -39.22 -11.80
CA ARG A 123 17.30 -40.40 -12.13
C ARG A 123 18.77 -40.02 -12.34
N ARG A 124 19.05 -38.93 -13.05
CA ARG A 124 20.41 -38.41 -13.26
C ARG A 124 21.04 -37.92 -11.96
N LEU A 125 20.27 -37.25 -11.11
CA LEU A 125 20.70 -36.85 -9.78
C LEU A 125 21.04 -38.04 -8.87
N ARG A 126 20.33 -39.15 -9.00
CA ARG A 126 20.63 -40.39 -8.27
C ARG A 126 21.89 -41.11 -8.77
N ILE A 127 22.35 -40.81 -9.99
CA ILE A 127 23.53 -41.44 -10.61
C ILE A 127 24.77 -40.53 -10.51
N ALA A 128 24.58 -39.21 -10.50
CA ALA A 128 25.67 -38.25 -10.39
C ALA A 128 26.32 -38.28 -8.99
N GLU A 129 27.66 -38.27 -8.94
CA GLU A 129 28.40 -38.12 -7.68
C GLU A 129 28.23 -36.72 -7.06
N GLU A 130 28.04 -35.69 -7.89
CA GLU A 130 27.80 -34.30 -7.49
C GLU A 130 26.52 -33.76 -8.17
N PRO A 131 25.54 -33.19 -7.41
CA PRO A 131 24.25 -32.78 -7.98
C PRO A 131 24.36 -31.72 -9.08
N LEU A 132 25.34 -30.83 -9.03
CA LEU A 132 25.54 -29.78 -10.05
C LEU A 132 26.10 -30.33 -11.37
N ALA A 133 26.74 -31.51 -11.37
CA ALA A 133 27.16 -32.17 -12.61
C ALA A 133 25.95 -32.69 -13.41
N ALA A 134 24.86 -33.06 -12.73
CA ALA A 134 23.61 -33.41 -13.40
C ALA A 134 23.02 -32.19 -14.12
N LEU A 135 23.14 -30.99 -13.55
CA LEU A 135 22.68 -29.74 -14.16
C LEU A 135 23.45 -29.44 -15.47
N GLU A 136 24.78 -29.56 -15.48
CA GLU A 136 25.60 -29.36 -16.69
C GLU A 136 25.23 -30.36 -17.80
N ALA A 137 24.99 -31.63 -17.43
CA ALA A 137 24.55 -32.65 -18.38
C ALA A 137 23.13 -32.42 -18.94
N ILE A 138 22.27 -31.71 -18.19
CA ILE A 138 20.92 -31.31 -18.62
C ILE A 138 21.02 -30.09 -19.54
N GLU A 139 21.85 -29.11 -19.23
CA GLU A 139 22.10 -27.93 -20.07
C GLU A 139 22.66 -28.34 -21.45
N HIS A 140 23.59 -29.30 -21.48
CA HIS A 140 24.13 -29.84 -22.73
C HIS A 140 23.12 -30.70 -23.52
N ALA A 141 22.16 -31.35 -22.83
CA ALA A 141 21.09 -32.12 -23.48
C ALA A 141 19.90 -31.26 -23.94
N GLY A 142 19.70 -30.08 -23.35
CA GLY A 142 18.65 -29.11 -23.69
C GLY A 142 18.79 -28.50 -25.08
N LEU A 143 19.96 -28.62 -25.72
CA LEU A 143 20.19 -28.20 -27.12
C LEU A 143 19.57 -29.14 -28.17
N LEU A 144 19.03 -30.31 -27.79
CA LEU A 144 18.63 -31.37 -28.72
C LEU A 144 17.21 -31.96 -28.51
N LYS A 145 16.34 -31.35 -27.70
CA LYS A 145 14.93 -31.79 -27.60
C LYS A 145 13.97 -30.61 -27.59
N GLU A 146 13.17 -30.52 -28.64
CA GLU A 146 12.01 -29.63 -28.71
C GLU A 146 11.03 -29.96 -27.57
N PRO A 147 10.64 -28.97 -26.74
CA PRO A 147 9.66 -29.19 -25.68
C PRO A 147 8.27 -29.46 -26.25
N SER A 148 7.38 -30.00 -25.41
CA SER A 148 5.99 -30.28 -25.77
C SER A 148 5.29 -29.04 -26.36
N PHE A 149 4.56 -29.22 -27.46
CA PHE A 149 3.91 -28.12 -28.21
C PHE A 149 2.98 -27.27 -27.34
N SER A 150 2.41 -27.82 -26.26
CA SER A 150 1.51 -27.11 -25.32
C SER A 150 2.23 -26.16 -24.36
N GLU A 151 3.39 -26.55 -23.82
CA GLU A 151 4.16 -25.73 -22.89
C GLU A 151 4.92 -24.63 -23.62
N ASN A 152 5.52 -24.94 -24.77
CA ASN A 152 6.12 -23.93 -25.65
C ASN A 152 5.12 -22.85 -26.07
N VAL A 153 3.87 -23.24 -26.36
CA VAL A 153 2.82 -22.28 -26.71
C VAL A 153 2.42 -21.43 -25.50
N ARG A 154 2.33 -22.00 -24.29
CA ARG A 154 2.05 -21.22 -23.07
C ARG A 154 3.19 -20.26 -22.73
N ASP A 155 4.44 -20.73 -22.76
CA ASP A 155 5.61 -19.92 -22.47
C ASP A 155 5.81 -18.84 -23.54
N ASN A 156 5.66 -19.15 -24.83
CA ASN A 156 5.71 -18.14 -25.89
C ASN A 156 4.60 -17.09 -25.73
N ARG A 157 3.36 -17.51 -25.39
CA ARG A 157 2.26 -16.57 -25.14
C ARG A 157 2.56 -15.66 -23.95
N LEU A 158 3.13 -16.18 -22.87
CA LEU A 158 3.51 -15.38 -21.71
C LEU A 158 4.62 -14.40 -22.04
N LEU A 159 5.63 -14.83 -22.79
CA LEU A 159 6.70 -13.96 -23.28
C LEU A 159 6.17 -12.85 -24.18
N THR A 160 5.25 -13.17 -25.10
CA THR A 160 4.60 -12.15 -25.95
C THR A 160 3.78 -11.17 -25.11
N LEU A 161 2.97 -11.66 -24.16
CA LEU A 161 2.18 -10.80 -23.27
C LEU A 161 3.07 -9.90 -22.42
N ASP A 162 4.19 -10.42 -21.91
CA ASP A 162 5.15 -9.62 -21.13
C ASP A 162 5.84 -8.57 -22.01
N GLN A 163 6.27 -8.95 -23.21
CA GLN A 163 6.91 -8.02 -24.15
C GLN A 163 5.96 -6.89 -24.56
N GLU A 164 4.70 -7.21 -24.87
CA GLU A 164 3.66 -6.22 -25.14
C GLU A 164 3.41 -5.33 -23.92
N ALA A 165 3.32 -5.91 -22.73
CA ALA A 165 3.19 -5.15 -21.49
C ALA A 165 4.33 -4.14 -21.32
N LEU A 166 5.58 -4.57 -21.55
CA LEU A 166 6.74 -3.69 -21.49
C LEU A 166 6.71 -2.59 -22.55
N GLU A 167 6.29 -2.91 -23.76
CA GLU A 167 6.24 -1.97 -24.88
C GLU A 167 5.24 -0.83 -24.61
N PHE A 168 4.03 -1.17 -24.16
CA PHE A 168 2.96 -0.22 -23.91
C PHE A 168 3.04 0.48 -22.54
N SER A 169 3.86 -0.02 -21.62
CA SER A 169 4.06 0.62 -20.32
C SER A 169 4.79 1.94 -20.45
N VAL A 170 4.22 2.98 -19.84
CA VAL A 170 4.81 4.32 -19.79
C VAL A 170 5.97 4.37 -18.80
N ILE A 171 5.79 3.75 -17.62
CA ILE A 171 6.85 3.58 -16.61
C ILE A 171 7.47 2.20 -16.83
N LYS A 172 8.78 2.16 -17.08
CA LYS A 172 9.54 0.91 -17.30
C LYS A 172 10.47 0.66 -16.13
N VAL A 173 10.23 -0.44 -15.42
CA VAL A 173 10.96 -0.80 -14.20
C VAL A 173 11.34 -2.29 -14.20
N PRO A 174 12.46 -2.65 -13.58
CA PRO A 174 12.87 -4.04 -13.47
C PRO A 174 12.05 -4.79 -12.41
N ALA A 175 11.71 -6.05 -12.68
CA ALA A 175 11.06 -6.93 -11.71
C ALA A 175 12.03 -7.37 -10.60
N MET A 176 13.20 -7.88 -10.99
CA MET A 176 14.26 -8.24 -10.04
C MET A 176 15.09 -7.01 -9.63
N PRO A 177 15.52 -6.90 -8.36
CA PRO A 177 15.37 -7.88 -7.28
C PRO A 177 14.07 -7.73 -6.44
N TRP A 178 13.13 -6.88 -6.87
CA TRP A 178 11.96 -6.47 -6.09
C TRP A 178 10.87 -7.53 -5.96
N THR A 179 10.70 -8.35 -7.00
CA THR A 179 9.72 -9.43 -7.02
C THR A 179 10.15 -10.54 -7.96
N VAL A 180 9.77 -11.76 -7.59
CA VAL A 180 9.95 -12.99 -8.38
C VAL A 180 8.64 -13.48 -9.01
N VAL A 181 7.55 -12.75 -8.84
CA VAL A 181 6.20 -13.22 -9.19
C VAL A 181 5.95 -13.13 -10.70
N ALA A 182 6.47 -12.08 -11.35
CA ALA A 182 6.32 -11.81 -12.78
C ALA A 182 7.55 -11.10 -13.37
N ASP A 183 7.62 -11.03 -14.69
CA ASP A 183 8.72 -10.42 -15.44
C ASP A 183 8.54 -8.91 -15.63
N ASN A 184 9.56 -8.26 -16.19
CA ASN A 184 9.67 -6.81 -16.28
C ASN A 184 8.46 -6.14 -16.95
N GLY A 185 7.85 -6.79 -17.95
CA GLY A 185 6.73 -6.22 -18.68
C GLY A 185 5.49 -6.07 -17.83
N LEU A 186 5.02 -7.17 -17.23
CA LEU A 186 3.84 -7.12 -16.37
C LEU A 186 4.07 -6.23 -15.14
N ILE A 187 5.28 -6.23 -14.56
CA ILE A 187 5.61 -5.32 -13.45
C ILE A 187 5.56 -3.87 -13.90
N SER A 188 6.13 -3.53 -15.05
CA SER A 188 6.09 -2.17 -15.60
C SER A 188 4.66 -1.68 -15.82
N GLU A 189 3.78 -2.57 -16.30
CA GLU A 189 2.38 -2.22 -16.56
C GLU A 189 1.60 -2.02 -15.26
N LEU A 190 1.76 -2.92 -14.28
CA LEU A 190 1.10 -2.80 -12.97
C LEU A 190 1.55 -1.54 -12.21
N ILE A 191 2.84 -1.20 -12.28
CA ILE A 191 3.37 0.03 -11.66
C ILE A 191 2.88 1.28 -12.41
N THR A 192 2.85 1.25 -13.75
CA THR A 192 2.25 2.32 -14.55
C THR A 192 0.78 2.54 -14.18
N ASP A 193 0.01 1.46 -14.09
CA ASP A 193 -1.41 1.47 -13.77
C ASP A 193 -1.67 1.97 -12.34
N TYR A 194 -0.84 1.59 -11.37
CA TYR A 194 -0.91 2.12 -10.00
C TYR A 194 -0.76 3.64 -9.96
N PHE A 195 0.27 4.18 -10.62
CA PHE A 195 0.50 5.63 -10.62
C PHE A 195 -0.52 6.38 -11.45
N THR A 196 -1.18 5.72 -12.41
CA THR A 196 -2.24 6.30 -13.22
C THR A 196 -3.54 6.44 -12.41
N TRP A 197 -3.91 5.42 -11.62
CA TRP A 197 -5.19 5.35 -10.91
C TRP A 197 -5.06 5.62 -9.41
N ASP A 198 -4.59 4.63 -8.65
CA ASP A 198 -4.63 4.65 -7.18
C ASP A 198 -3.84 5.84 -6.63
N ASN A 199 -2.61 6.10 -7.12
CA ASN A 199 -1.77 7.18 -6.59
C ASN A 199 -2.24 8.57 -7.00
N THR A 200 -3.03 8.70 -8.06
CA THR A 200 -3.48 10.00 -8.55
C THR A 200 -4.53 10.62 -7.63
N TYR A 201 -5.39 9.80 -7.03
CA TYR A 201 -6.54 10.28 -6.27
C TYR A 201 -6.83 9.50 -4.98
N LEU A 202 -6.89 8.17 -5.05
CA LEU A 202 -7.31 7.33 -3.93
C LEU A 202 -6.26 7.30 -2.80
N PHE A 203 -5.00 7.08 -3.16
CA PHE A 203 -3.87 6.90 -2.25
C PHE A 203 -2.62 7.67 -2.70
N PRO A 204 -2.64 9.03 -2.67
CA PRO A 204 -1.53 9.86 -3.16
C PRO A 204 -0.35 9.96 -2.16
N SER A 205 0.04 8.83 -1.55
CA SER A 205 1.11 8.78 -0.53
C SER A 205 2.48 8.48 -1.13
N VAL A 206 2.55 7.81 -2.29
CA VAL A 206 3.82 7.39 -2.89
C VAL A 206 4.34 8.47 -3.83
N ASP A 207 5.60 8.86 -3.65
CA ASP A 207 6.28 9.72 -4.61
C ASP A 207 6.75 8.91 -5.81
N ARG A 208 6.14 9.14 -6.97
CA ARG A 208 6.42 8.41 -8.22
C ARG A 208 7.89 8.45 -8.57
N ASP A 209 8.48 9.64 -8.62
CA ASP A 209 9.83 9.81 -9.17
C ASP A 209 10.87 9.17 -8.24
N MET A 210 10.75 9.39 -6.93
CA MET A 210 11.64 8.74 -5.96
C MET A 210 11.47 7.22 -5.95
N PHE A 211 10.23 6.72 -5.98
CA PHE A 211 9.96 5.28 -6.03
C PHE A 211 10.56 4.63 -7.28
N VAL A 212 10.32 5.20 -8.46
CA VAL A 212 10.81 4.67 -9.75
C VAL A 212 12.33 4.75 -9.84
N ASP A 213 12.94 5.84 -9.35
CA ASP A 213 14.40 5.99 -9.30
C ASP A 213 15.05 4.89 -8.43
N GLU A 214 14.54 4.68 -7.21
CA GLU A 214 15.05 3.62 -6.34
C GLU A 214 14.81 2.22 -6.93
N MET A 215 13.64 1.98 -7.52
CA MET A 215 13.31 0.70 -8.16
C MET A 215 14.27 0.40 -9.32
N THR A 216 14.61 1.42 -10.12
CA THR A 216 15.50 1.29 -11.29
C THR A 216 16.95 1.00 -10.88
N LYS A 217 17.40 1.51 -9.71
CA LYS A 217 18.75 1.27 -9.19
C LYS A 217 19.01 -0.18 -8.80
N CYS A 218 17.97 -1.00 -8.61
CA CYS A 218 18.08 -2.43 -8.28
C CYS A 218 18.88 -2.73 -7.00
N ASP A 219 18.91 -1.79 -6.04
CA ASP A 219 19.64 -1.95 -4.77
C ASP A 219 18.69 -1.80 -3.57
N ILE A 220 18.21 -2.94 -3.07
CA ILE A 220 17.31 -3.01 -1.91
C ILE A 220 18.00 -2.47 -0.64
N SER A 221 19.34 -2.56 -0.54
CA SER A 221 20.05 -2.23 0.69
C SER A 221 20.13 -0.72 0.97
N THR A 222 20.01 0.10 -0.07
CA THR A 222 20.11 1.56 0.01
C THR A 222 18.77 2.29 -0.17
N ALA A 223 17.76 1.61 -0.74
CA ALA A 223 16.43 2.16 -0.95
C ALA A 223 15.70 2.50 0.36
N LYS A 224 15.07 3.68 0.41
CA LYS A 224 14.34 4.19 1.59
C LYS A 224 12.84 4.37 1.32
N TRP A 225 12.45 4.53 0.06
CA TRP A 225 11.11 4.87 -0.41
C TRP A 225 10.51 3.80 -1.34
N CYS A 226 11.32 2.85 -1.80
CA CYS A 226 10.92 1.64 -2.51
C CYS A 226 11.34 0.41 -1.68
N SER A 227 10.46 -0.58 -1.56
CA SER A 227 10.78 -1.87 -0.94
C SER A 227 10.13 -3.02 -1.72
N PRO A 228 10.68 -4.24 -1.65
CA PRO A 228 10.02 -5.42 -2.21
C PRO A 228 8.58 -5.59 -1.69
N LEU A 229 8.36 -5.32 -0.40
CA LEU A 229 7.04 -5.39 0.21
C LEU A 229 6.05 -4.40 -0.45
N LEU A 230 6.47 -3.16 -0.68
CA LEU A 230 5.65 -2.14 -1.34
C LEU A 230 5.38 -2.50 -2.81
N VAL A 231 6.40 -2.94 -3.56
CA VAL A 231 6.26 -3.35 -4.97
C VAL A 231 5.25 -4.50 -5.10
N ASN A 232 5.38 -5.55 -4.29
CA ASN A 232 4.45 -6.68 -4.33
C ASN A 232 3.03 -6.27 -3.90
N SER A 233 2.89 -5.36 -2.93
CA SER A 233 1.57 -4.86 -2.50
C SER A 233 0.89 -4.02 -3.58
N MET A 234 1.64 -3.15 -4.29
CA MET A 234 1.12 -2.39 -5.45
C MET A 234 0.71 -3.34 -6.58
N CYS A 235 1.52 -4.36 -6.87
CA CYS A 235 1.22 -5.34 -7.91
C CYS A 235 0.03 -6.23 -7.56
N ALA A 236 -0.10 -6.67 -6.31
CA ALA A 236 -1.26 -7.40 -5.81
C ALA A 236 -2.53 -6.57 -6.03
N ARG A 237 -2.48 -5.29 -5.64
CA ARG A 237 -3.59 -4.36 -5.77
C ARG A 237 -4.04 -4.18 -7.22
N ARG A 238 -3.12 -3.87 -8.14
CA ARG A 238 -3.48 -3.56 -9.54
C ARG A 238 -3.79 -4.78 -10.39
N SER A 239 -3.21 -5.94 -10.06
CA SER A 239 -3.45 -7.18 -10.82
C SER A 239 -4.90 -7.70 -10.74
N GLN A 240 -5.69 -7.24 -9.76
CA GLN A 240 -7.13 -7.53 -9.66
C GLN A 240 -7.95 -6.84 -10.77
N ILE A 241 -7.49 -5.66 -11.19
CA ILE A 241 -8.25 -4.72 -12.02
C ILE A 241 -7.76 -4.79 -13.47
N LEU A 242 -6.44 -4.89 -13.67
CA LEU A 242 -5.81 -4.87 -14.99
C LEU A 242 -6.17 -6.10 -15.83
N GLU A 243 -6.76 -5.88 -17.01
CA GLU A 243 -7.21 -6.95 -17.90
C GLU A 243 -6.07 -7.87 -18.36
N ARG A 244 -4.89 -7.33 -18.71
CA ARG A 244 -3.75 -8.16 -19.10
C ARG A 244 -3.30 -9.07 -17.95
N ALA A 245 -3.39 -8.62 -16.69
CA ALA A 245 -3.09 -9.47 -15.54
C ALA A 245 -4.08 -10.65 -15.43
N ARG A 246 -5.36 -10.47 -15.77
CA ARG A 246 -6.34 -11.57 -15.86
C ARG A 246 -6.00 -12.56 -16.97
N VAL A 247 -5.59 -12.06 -18.14
CA VAL A 247 -5.10 -12.92 -19.24
C VAL A 247 -3.87 -13.72 -18.79
N PHE A 248 -2.93 -13.08 -18.09
CA PHE A 248 -1.78 -13.76 -17.47
C PHE A 248 -2.23 -14.87 -16.51
N CYS A 249 -3.19 -14.59 -15.64
CA CYS A 249 -3.75 -15.58 -14.71
C CYS A 249 -4.32 -16.79 -15.45
N ALA A 250 -5.10 -16.56 -16.51
CA ALA A 250 -5.69 -17.61 -17.33
C ALA A 250 -4.64 -18.47 -18.04
N VAL A 251 -3.58 -17.85 -18.60
CA VAL A 251 -2.50 -18.57 -19.28
C VAL A 251 -1.61 -19.35 -18.30
N LYS A 252 -1.27 -18.75 -17.14
CA LYS A 252 -0.50 -19.41 -16.06
C LYS A 252 -1.33 -20.44 -15.28
N GLN A 253 -2.66 -20.41 -15.38
CA GLN A 253 -3.59 -21.16 -14.51
C GLN A 253 -3.30 -20.90 -13.02
N GLN A 254 -2.99 -19.64 -12.69
CA GLN A 254 -2.64 -19.21 -11.34
C GLN A 254 -3.28 -17.86 -11.05
N ASN A 255 -3.68 -17.65 -9.80
CA ASN A 255 -4.12 -16.34 -9.35
C ASN A 255 -2.90 -15.46 -9.04
N VAL A 256 -2.51 -14.60 -9.99
CA VAL A 256 -1.33 -13.74 -9.88
C VAL A 256 -1.49 -12.71 -8.75
N THR A 257 -2.70 -12.18 -8.53
CA THR A 257 -3.01 -11.33 -7.37
C THR A 257 -2.66 -12.02 -6.06
N GLN A 258 -3.12 -13.26 -5.87
CA GLN A 258 -2.86 -14.00 -4.65
C GLN A 258 -1.36 -14.25 -4.47
N ARG A 259 -0.63 -14.55 -5.55
CA ARG A 259 0.84 -14.74 -5.49
C ARG A 259 1.58 -13.48 -5.06
N PHE A 260 1.22 -12.31 -5.59
CA PHE A 260 1.79 -11.04 -5.13
C PHE A 260 1.45 -10.76 -3.66
N LEU A 261 0.21 -11.04 -3.25
CA LEU A 261 -0.22 -10.85 -1.86
C LEU A 261 0.51 -11.80 -0.89
N ASP A 262 0.75 -13.06 -1.28
CA ASP A 262 1.46 -14.04 -0.46
C ASP A 262 2.97 -13.71 -0.37
N GLU A 263 3.56 -13.20 -1.45
CA GLU A 263 4.92 -12.67 -1.43
C GLU A 263 5.01 -11.45 -0.50
N ALA A 264 4.06 -10.51 -0.60
CA ALA A 264 3.99 -9.36 0.31
C ALA A 264 3.85 -9.79 1.78
N LYS A 265 2.99 -10.77 2.09
CA LYS A 265 2.89 -11.33 3.46
C LYS A 265 4.23 -11.91 3.94
N SER A 266 4.89 -12.69 3.10
CA SER A 266 6.19 -13.31 3.43
C SER A 266 7.26 -12.24 3.69
N LEU A 267 7.28 -11.17 2.90
CA LEU A 267 8.19 -10.04 3.08
C LEU A 267 7.88 -9.24 4.36
N LEU A 268 6.61 -9.03 4.69
CA LEU A 268 6.19 -8.38 5.93
C LEU A 268 6.67 -9.18 7.17
N ASP A 269 6.56 -10.52 7.13
CA ASP A 269 7.05 -11.37 8.22
C ASP A 269 8.58 -11.25 8.41
N LEU A 270 9.33 -11.08 7.31
CA LEU A 270 10.78 -10.89 7.34
C LEU A 270 11.20 -9.53 7.91
N GLU A 271 10.35 -8.50 7.84
CA GLU A 271 10.64 -7.17 8.42
C GLU A 271 10.58 -7.15 9.94
N GLN A 272 10.01 -8.19 10.59
CA GLN A 272 9.97 -8.36 12.05
C GLN A 272 9.47 -7.12 12.81
N GLY A 273 8.47 -6.42 12.25
CA GLY A 273 7.84 -5.24 12.87
C GLY A 273 8.65 -3.95 12.77
N ARG A 274 9.69 -3.89 11.93
CA ARG A 274 10.42 -2.65 11.64
C ARG A 274 9.50 -1.64 10.95
N ALA A 275 9.27 -0.49 11.58
CA ALA A 275 8.47 0.56 10.97
C ALA A 275 9.28 1.32 9.91
N SER A 276 8.71 1.43 8.70
CA SER A 276 9.19 2.32 7.63
C SER A 276 8.00 2.87 6.84
N ILE A 277 8.18 3.98 6.13
CA ILE A 277 7.12 4.56 5.29
C ILE A 277 6.66 3.57 4.19
N PRO A 278 7.57 2.89 3.45
CA PRO A 278 7.16 1.87 2.50
C PRO A 278 6.36 0.73 3.12
N THR A 279 6.66 0.33 4.37
CA THR A 279 5.90 -0.72 5.09
C THR A 279 4.47 -0.27 5.36
N VAL A 280 4.29 0.96 5.85
CA VAL A 280 2.97 1.54 6.09
C VAL A 280 2.18 1.62 4.79
N GLN A 281 2.81 2.10 3.72
CA GLN A 281 2.17 2.21 2.40
C GLN A 281 1.76 0.84 1.86
N ALA A 282 2.63 -0.17 2.03
CA ALA A 282 2.34 -1.53 1.65
C ALA A 282 1.17 -2.13 2.45
N LEU A 283 1.16 -1.96 3.77
CA LEU A 283 0.08 -2.43 4.64
C LEU A 283 -1.28 -1.80 4.25
N MET A 284 -1.32 -0.51 3.91
CA MET A 284 -2.54 0.14 3.41
C MET A 284 -2.99 -0.46 2.07
N LEU A 285 -2.06 -0.80 1.17
CA LEU A 285 -2.38 -1.47 -0.10
C LEU A 285 -2.83 -2.93 0.10
N MET A 286 -2.25 -3.64 1.07
CA MET A 286 -2.69 -4.98 1.47
C MET A 286 -4.10 -4.94 2.07
N TYR A 287 -4.42 -3.93 2.89
CA TYR A 287 -5.77 -3.68 3.38
C TYR A 287 -6.76 -3.47 2.23
N MET A 288 -6.44 -2.62 1.26
CA MET A 288 -7.29 -2.42 0.07
C MET A 288 -7.49 -3.71 -0.73
N THR A 289 -6.40 -4.44 -0.98
CA THR A 289 -6.42 -5.67 -1.77
C THR A 289 -7.30 -6.74 -1.11
N THR A 290 -7.13 -6.94 0.19
CA THR A 290 -7.89 -7.94 0.96
C THR A 290 -9.35 -7.57 1.14
N THR A 291 -9.65 -6.28 1.29
CA THR A 291 -11.03 -5.74 1.25
C THR A 291 -11.71 -6.11 -0.06
N CYS A 292 -11.06 -5.86 -1.20
CA CYS A 292 -11.61 -6.17 -2.53
C CYS A 292 -11.81 -7.69 -2.77
N LEU A 293 -10.99 -8.53 -2.15
CA LEU A 293 -11.17 -9.99 -2.13
C LEU A 293 -12.27 -10.46 -1.17
N GLY A 294 -12.76 -9.56 -0.30
CA GLY A 294 -13.77 -9.88 0.71
C GLY A 294 -13.22 -10.54 1.97
N SER A 295 -11.90 -10.49 2.20
CA SER A 295 -11.23 -11.00 3.41
C SER A 295 -11.01 -9.87 4.41
N ASP A 296 -12.11 -9.29 4.88
CA ASP A 296 -12.12 -8.04 5.63
C ASP A 296 -11.46 -8.12 7.02
N ARG A 297 -11.62 -9.25 7.74
CA ARG A 297 -10.93 -9.46 9.03
C ARG A 297 -9.42 -9.36 8.87
N ALA A 298 -8.86 -9.98 7.83
CA ALA A 298 -7.46 -9.86 7.49
C ALA A 298 -7.09 -8.41 7.08
N GLY A 299 -7.97 -7.74 6.34
CA GLY A 299 -7.81 -6.34 5.97
C GLY A 299 -7.63 -5.41 7.16
N ARG A 300 -8.48 -5.53 8.19
CA ARG A 300 -8.39 -4.71 9.42
C ARG A 300 -7.06 -4.87 10.14
N ILE A 301 -6.49 -6.07 10.15
CA ILE A 301 -5.17 -6.32 10.76
C ILE A 301 -4.11 -5.47 10.07
N TYR A 302 -4.11 -5.43 8.74
CA TYR A 302 -3.16 -4.60 7.98
C TYR A 302 -3.36 -3.10 8.20
N ARG A 303 -4.61 -2.62 8.21
CA ARG A 303 -4.92 -1.21 8.50
C ARG A 303 -4.45 -0.81 9.91
N ASN A 304 -4.81 -1.60 10.93
CA ASN A 304 -4.43 -1.31 12.32
C ASN A 304 -2.91 -1.33 12.51
N HIS A 305 -2.22 -2.29 11.88
CA HIS A 305 -0.75 -2.36 11.92
C HIS A 305 -0.11 -1.14 11.24
N ALA A 306 -0.66 -0.69 10.09
CA ALA A 306 -0.19 0.51 9.42
C ALA A 306 -0.34 1.76 10.30
N LEU A 307 -1.50 1.94 10.95
CA LEU A 307 -1.78 3.08 11.82
C LEU A 307 -0.88 3.10 13.06
N GLU A 308 -0.64 1.95 13.69
CA GLU A 308 0.32 1.79 14.78
C GLU A 308 1.74 2.20 14.36
N MET A 309 2.17 1.77 13.17
CA MET A 309 3.47 2.13 12.61
C MET A 309 3.56 3.63 12.29
N VAL A 310 2.51 4.27 11.77
CA VAL A 310 2.49 5.72 11.53
C VAL A 310 2.78 6.49 12.82
N THR A 311 2.16 6.09 13.93
CA THR A 311 2.43 6.71 15.24
C THR A 311 3.89 6.54 15.67
N ARG A 312 4.49 5.36 15.44
CA ARG A 312 5.90 5.08 15.77
C ARG A 312 6.90 5.82 14.90
N LEU A 313 6.58 6.06 13.63
CA LEU A 313 7.45 6.76 12.69
C LEU A 313 7.67 8.23 13.06
N LYS A 314 6.72 8.85 13.80
CA LYS A 314 6.80 10.26 14.23
C LYS A 314 7.20 11.20 13.08
N ILE A 315 6.53 11.05 11.93
CA ILE A 315 6.88 11.72 10.66
C ILE A 315 6.99 13.25 10.84
N GLU A 316 6.05 13.85 11.57
CA GLU A 316 6.09 15.31 11.84
C GLU A 316 7.30 15.73 12.68
N ALA A 317 7.68 14.95 13.68
CA ALA A 317 8.87 15.23 14.49
C ALA A 317 10.14 15.09 13.66
N ARG A 318 10.20 14.10 12.75
CA ARG A 318 11.29 13.96 11.79
C ARG A 318 11.36 15.16 10.84
N TYR A 319 10.22 15.59 10.31
CA TYR A 319 10.13 16.78 9.46
C TYR A 319 10.68 18.03 10.16
N THR A 320 10.28 18.27 11.41
CA THR A 320 10.76 19.42 12.20
C THR A 320 12.26 19.31 12.52
N SER A 321 12.77 18.13 12.89
CA SER A 321 14.19 17.93 13.18
C SER A 321 15.11 18.30 12.01
N LEU A 322 14.67 18.02 10.77
CA LEU A 322 15.44 18.38 9.56
C LEU A 322 15.62 19.89 9.42
N LEU A 323 14.68 20.71 9.89
CA LEU A 323 14.79 22.17 9.87
C LEU A 323 15.70 22.71 10.98
N GLU A 324 15.67 22.08 12.15
CA GLU A 324 16.31 22.59 13.37
C GLU A 324 17.77 22.14 13.49
N ASP A 325 18.11 20.93 13.05
CA ASP A 325 19.42 20.32 13.28
C ASP A 325 20.52 20.76 12.29
N GLY A 326 20.25 21.75 11.43
CA GLY A 326 21.21 22.26 10.43
C GLY A 326 21.54 21.28 9.30
N HIS A 327 20.82 20.15 9.23
CA HIS A 327 20.89 19.14 8.17
C HIS A 327 19.63 19.19 7.31
N ASP A 328 19.25 20.39 6.84
CA ASP A 328 18.05 20.55 6.01
C ASP A 328 18.20 19.73 4.73
N ASP A 329 17.31 18.75 4.58
CA ASP A 329 17.08 18.04 3.34
C ASP A 329 15.68 18.40 2.84
N PRO A 330 15.57 19.42 1.96
CA PRO A 330 14.28 19.84 1.40
C PRO A 330 13.56 18.72 0.67
N LYS A 331 14.30 17.78 0.06
CA LYS A 331 13.71 16.67 -0.68
C LYS A 331 13.14 15.64 0.28
N GLU A 332 13.86 15.27 1.34
CA GLU A 332 13.31 14.40 2.38
C GLU A 332 12.05 15.02 3.01
N ARG A 333 12.06 16.32 3.30
CA ARG A 333 10.87 17.03 3.83
C ARG A 333 9.67 16.98 2.89
N GLU A 334 9.86 17.23 1.59
CA GLU A 334 8.80 17.11 0.59
C GLU A 334 8.19 15.69 0.57
N LEU A 335 9.05 14.67 0.60
CA LEU A 335 8.63 13.26 0.60
C LEU A 335 7.87 12.88 1.87
N LEU A 336 8.33 13.35 3.05
CA LEU A 336 7.64 13.14 4.33
C LEU A 336 6.26 13.81 4.34
N SER A 337 6.18 15.06 3.85
CA SER A 337 4.92 15.78 3.69
C SER A 337 3.96 15.01 2.78
N LYS A 338 4.42 14.55 1.61
CA LYS A 338 3.59 13.81 0.65
C LYS A 338 3.11 12.48 1.22
N ALA A 339 4.00 11.74 1.86
CA ALA A 339 3.66 10.46 2.49
C ALA A 339 2.57 10.63 3.55
N LEU A 340 2.73 11.58 4.48
CA LEU A 340 1.78 11.77 5.58
C LEU A 340 0.44 12.35 5.11
N TRP A 341 0.44 13.37 4.25
CA TRP A 341 -0.80 13.92 3.71
C TRP A 341 -1.55 12.90 2.84
N GLY A 342 -0.85 12.10 2.04
CA GLY A 342 -1.47 11.01 1.27
C GLY A 342 -2.06 9.91 2.14
N LEU A 343 -1.38 9.55 3.24
CA LEU A 343 -1.91 8.63 4.26
C LEU A 343 -3.15 9.20 4.93
N PHE A 344 -3.14 10.48 5.31
CA PHE A 344 -4.28 11.16 5.91
C PHE A 344 -5.50 11.18 4.98
N ILE A 345 -5.31 11.52 3.70
CA ILE A 345 -6.40 11.50 2.70
C ILE A 345 -7.05 10.10 2.64
N PHE A 346 -6.24 9.05 2.51
CA PHE A 346 -6.76 7.69 2.42
C PHE A 346 -7.39 7.20 3.73
N GLU A 347 -6.79 7.48 4.87
CA GLU A 347 -7.32 7.10 6.17
C GLU A 347 -8.61 7.85 6.50
N SER A 348 -8.75 9.13 6.11
CA SER A 348 -9.99 9.89 6.32
C SER A 348 -11.18 9.23 5.63
N ARG A 349 -11.01 8.76 4.40
CA ARG A 349 -12.00 7.97 3.67
C ARG A 349 -12.18 6.62 4.34
N SER A 350 -11.10 5.90 4.61
CA SER A 350 -11.19 4.56 5.21
C SER A 350 -11.93 4.59 6.56
N ALA A 351 -11.61 5.52 7.46
CA ALA A 351 -12.24 5.67 8.76
C ALA A 351 -13.73 6.02 8.66
N PHE A 352 -14.12 6.86 7.70
CA PHE A 352 -15.54 7.20 7.49
C PHE A 352 -16.41 5.99 7.18
N LEU A 353 -15.88 5.02 6.44
CA LEU A 353 -16.59 3.77 6.15
C LEU A 353 -16.93 2.98 7.43
N TYR A 354 -16.14 3.14 8.48
CA TYR A 354 -16.40 2.59 9.82
C TYR A 354 -17.13 3.57 10.74
N PHE A 355 -17.57 4.71 10.22
CA PHE A 355 -18.10 5.83 10.98
C PHE A 355 -17.17 6.29 12.12
N GLN A 356 -15.87 6.38 11.84
CA GLN A 356 -14.87 6.82 12.81
C GLN A 356 -14.13 8.06 12.29
N PRO A 357 -13.62 8.93 13.18
CA PRO A 357 -12.63 9.93 12.79
C PRO A 357 -11.35 9.21 12.35
N SER A 358 -10.62 9.83 11.42
CA SER A 358 -9.28 9.37 11.02
C SER A 358 -8.38 9.23 12.24
N GLN A 359 -7.68 8.11 12.38
CA GLN A 359 -6.67 7.96 13.44
C GLN A 359 -5.39 8.75 13.14
N ILE A 360 -5.20 9.14 11.87
CA ILE A 360 -4.20 10.12 11.48
C ILE A 360 -4.87 11.51 11.61
N PRO A 361 -4.47 12.37 12.55
CA PRO A 361 -5.04 13.71 12.64
C PRO A 361 -4.61 14.56 11.44
N ILE A 362 -5.26 15.71 11.26
CA ILE A 362 -4.85 16.70 10.24
C ILE A 362 -3.35 16.99 10.42
N PRO A 363 -2.51 16.72 9.40
CA PRO A 363 -1.08 16.92 9.52
C PRO A 363 -0.72 18.39 9.76
N LYS A 364 0.24 18.63 10.66
CA LYS A 364 0.75 19.95 11.07
C LYS A 364 2.00 20.38 10.30
N ILE A 365 2.41 19.59 9.32
CA ILE A 365 3.49 19.89 8.38
C ILE A 365 2.92 20.42 7.05
N PRO A 366 3.68 21.19 6.26
CA PRO A 366 3.19 21.80 5.03
C PRO A 366 2.50 20.79 4.10
N ASN A 367 1.31 21.15 3.62
CA ASN A 367 0.56 20.38 2.64
C ASN A 367 1.20 20.53 1.25
N PRO A 368 1.81 19.47 0.69
CA PRO A 368 2.50 19.55 -0.60
C PRO A 368 1.53 19.69 -1.77
N PHE A 369 0.25 19.36 -1.58
CA PHE A 369 -0.78 19.47 -2.60
C PHE A 369 -1.37 20.89 -2.67
N ALA A 370 -1.24 21.68 -1.59
CA ALA A 370 -1.71 23.07 -1.52
C ALA A 370 -0.56 24.10 -1.57
N ALA A 371 0.68 23.69 -1.33
CA ALA A 371 1.83 24.59 -1.30
C ALA A 371 2.09 25.20 -2.70
N ASN A 372 2.14 26.53 -2.77
CA ASN A 372 2.39 27.40 -3.93
C ASN A 372 1.17 27.98 -4.68
N MET A 373 -0.04 27.87 -4.14
CA MET A 373 -1.23 28.39 -4.83
C MET A 373 -1.61 29.77 -4.28
N ASN A 374 -1.03 30.83 -4.84
CA ASN A 374 -1.72 32.12 -4.75
C ASN A 374 -3.01 32.04 -5.58
N GLU A 375 -4.03 32.83 -5.23
CA GLU A 375 -5.35 32.79 -5.88
C GLU A 375 -5.25 32.91 -7.42
N ALA A 376 -4.31 33.74 -7.89
CA ALA A 376 -4.02 33.90 -9.31
C ALA A 376 -3.47 32.62 -9.98
N ALA A 377 -2.66 31.80 -9.30
CA ALA A 377 -2.14 30.53 -9.81
C ALA A 377 -3.20 29.42 -9.75
N TRP A 378 -4.08 29.43 -8.74
CA TRP A 378 -5.15 28.47 -8.56
C TRP A 378 -6.11 28.45 -9.76
N HIS A 379 -6.45 29.63 -10.27
CA HIS A 379 -7.37 29.80 -11.40
C HIS A 379 -6.70 29.82 -12.79
N ARG A 380 -5.38 29.59 -12.90
CA ARG A 380 -4.74 29.49 -14.22
C ARG A 380 -5.28 28.29 -15.01
N PRO A 381 -5.63 28.46 -16.29
CA PRO A 381 -5.92 27.33 -17.16
C PRO A 381 -4.73 26.37 -17.20
N ARG A 382 -4.98 25.09 -16.94
CA ARG A 382 -4.02 24.00 -17.10
C ARG A 382 -4.71 22.83 -17.78
N SER A 383 -4.05 22.27 -18.78
CA SER A 383 -4.49 21.05 -19.44
C SER A 383 -4.23 19.83 -18.54
N ASN A 384 -4.93 18.74 -18.82
CA ASN A 384 -4.63 17.44 -18.21
C ASN A 384 -3.21 16.99 -18.56
N VAL A 385 -2.67 16.11 -17.74
CA VAL A 385 -1.35 15.48 -17.93
C VAL A 385 -1.46 13.97 -18.00
N ASP A 386 -0.41 13.31 -18.48
CA ASP A 386 -0.23 11.86 -18.35
C ASP A 386 0.48 11.48 -17.05
N VAL A 387 0.68 10.18 -16.83
CA VAL A 387 1.31 9.61 -15.62
C VAL A 387 2.76 10.05 -15.39
N LEU A 388 3.41 10.72 -16.36
CA LEU A 388 4.75 11.30 -16.25
C LEU A 388 4.72 12.84 -16.23
N ASP A 389 3.57 13.43 -15.92
CA ASP A 389 3.32 14.88 -15.90
C ASP A 389 3.53 15.58 -17.26
N ARG A 390 3.46 14.84 -18.36
CA ARG A 390 3.55 15.41 -19.71
C ARG A 390 2.18 15.90 -20.16
N PRO A 391 2.08 16.88 -21.09
CA PRO A 391 0.80 17.29 -21.65
C PRO A 391 -0.01 16.08 -22.14
N PHE A 392 -1.28 15.99 -21.72
CA PHE A 392 -2.14 14.89 -22.11
C PHE A 392 -2.50 14.98 -23.59
N GLU A 393 -2.26 13.89 -24.30
CA GLU A 393 -2.70 13.67 -25.67
C GLU A 393 -3.80 12.60 -25.66
N GLU A 394 -4.93 12.93 -26.29
CA GLU A 394 -6.09 12.05 -26.28
C GLU A 394 -5.81 10.75 -27.06
N SER A 395 -6.00 9.61 -26.40
CA SER A 395 -5.79 8.28 -26.94
C SER A 395 -6.71 7.29 -26.20
N PRO A 396 -7.21 6.23 -26.86
CA PRO A 396 -8.11 5.25 -26.24
C PRO A 396 -7.56 4.58 -24.97
N CYS A 397 -6.23 4.47 -24.84
CA CYS A 397 -5.57 3.79 -23.72
C CYS A 397 -4.96 4.75 -22.68
N ARG A 398 -5.12 6.07 -22.84
CA ARG A 398 -4.53 7.06 -21.92
C ARG A 398 -5.59 7.65 -21.01
N ILE A 399 -5.22 7.82 -19.75
CA ILE A 399 -6.10 8.36 -18.71
C ILE A 399 -5.69 9.79 -18.41
N PRO A 400 -6.62 10.76 -18.51
CA PRO A 400 -6.31 12.15 -18.18
C PRO A 400 -6.15 12.34 -16.68
N ILE A 401 -5.00 12.85 -16.25
CA ILE A 401 -4.74 13.25 -14.86
C ILE A 401 -4.97 14.75 -14.73
N VAL A 402 -5.78 15.14 -13.76
CA VAL A 402 -6.11 16.55 -13.49
C VAL A 402 -5.08 17.12 -12.52
N PRO A 403 -4.21 18.06 -12.93
CA PRO A 403 -3.18 18.60 -12.06
C PRO A 403 -3.80 19.29 -10.83
N GLU A 404 -3.16 19.10 -9.67
CA GLU A 404 -3.46 19.77 -8.40
C GLU A 404 -4.82 19.41 -7.79
N ILE A 405 -5.53 18.42 -8.35
CA ILE A 405 -6.83 17.99 -7.81
C ILE A 405 -6.74 17.53 -6.36
N ASN A 406 -5.58 17.01 -5.95
CA ASN A 406 -5.35 16.58 -4.58
C ASN A 406 -5.40 17.73 -3.56
N ALA A 407 -5.20 18.99 -3.96
CA ALA A 407 -5.40 20.12 -3.04
C ALA A 407 -6.87 20.21 -2.60
N ALA A 408 -7.82 20.02 -3.53
CA ALA A 408 -9.23 19.94 -3.20
C ALA A 408 -9.53 18.72 -2.31
N THR A 409 -8.91 17.57 -2.59
CA THR A 409 -9.09 16.37 -1.75
C THR A 409 -8.58 16.55 -0.33
N CYS A 410 -7.48 17.30 -0.11
CA CYS A 410 -7.00 17.65 1.23
C CYS A 410 -8.02 18.49 1.97
N SER A 411 -8.52 19.55 1.33
CA SER A 411 -9.51 20.43 1.95
C SER A 411 -10.79 19.68 2.31
N LEU A 412 -11.24 18.75 1.45
CA LEU A 412 -12.35 17.86 1.77
C LEU A 412 -12.02 16.93 2.94
N ALA A 413 -10.84 16.30 2.97
CA ALA A 413 -10.42 15.40 4.04
C ALA A 413 -10.33 16.12 5.40
N GLU A 414 -9.86 17.36 5.43
CA GLU A 414 -9.84 18.21 6.63
C GLU A 414 -11.26 18.49 7.14
N LEU A 415 -12.16 18.92 6.26
CA LEU A 415 -13.56 19.15 6.62
C LEU A 415 -14.22 17.85 7.11
N PHE A 416 -13.91 16.74 6.45
CA PHE A 416 -14.46 15.43 6.81
C PHE A 416 -13.99 14.95 8.17
N TYR A 417 -12.72 15.22 8.52
CA TYR A 417 -12.20 14.99 9.85
C TYR A 417 -12.96 15.78 10.93
N GLU A 418 -13.18 17.08 10.70
CA GLU A 418 -13.97 17.93 11.61
C GLU A 418 -15.42 17.40 11.78
N ILE A 419 -16.06 17.02 10.67
CA ILE A 419 -17.41 16.44 10.67
C ILE A 419 -17.45 15.15 11.48
N MET A 420 -16.48 14.26 11.29
CA MET A 420 -16.46 12.98 12.00
C MET A 420 -16.16 13.11 13.49
N LEU A 421 -15.32 14.08 13.88
CA LEU A 421 -15.18 14.44 15.30
C LEU A 421 -16.50 14.92 15.90
N HIS A 422 -17.24 15.76 15.19
CA HIS A 422 -18.55 16.23 15.65
C HIS A 422 -19.59 15.11 15.74
N ASN A 423 -19.66 14.25 14.71
CA ASN A 423 -20.58 13.12 14.63
C ASN A 423 -20.36 12.06 15.71
N THR A 424 -19.10 11.83 16.09
CA THR A 424 -18.73 10.80 17.08
C THR A 424 -18.56 11.34 18.49
N ASN A 425 -18.62 12.67 18.68
CA ASN A 425 -18.57 13.29 19.99
C ASN A 425 -19.77 12.84 20.84
N GLU A 426 -19.49 12.36 22.05
CA GLU A 426 -20.52 11.82 22.91
C GLU A 426 -21.53 12.85 23.42
N GLU A 427 -21.12 14.11 23.48
CA GLU A 427 -21.93 15.25 23.92
C GLU A 427 -22.88 15.74 22.83
N THR A 428 -22.68 15.35 21.57
CA THR A 428 -23.53 15.76 20.45
C THR A 428 -24.90 15.09 20.54
N VAL A 429 -25.94 15.91 20.70
CA VAL A 429 -27.33 15.45 20.58
C VAL A 429 -27.78 15.62 19.13
N CYS A 430 -27.75 14.51 18.38
CA CYS A 430 -28.08 14.50 16.96
C CYS A 430 -29.50 15.05 16.70
N GLY A 431 -29.63 15.98 15.75
CA GLY A 431 -30.88 16.64 15.37
C GLY A 431 -31.34 17.76 16.31
N SER A 432 -30.59 18.08 17.37
CA SER A 432 -30.85 19.26 18.20
C SER A 432 -30.60 20.57 17.43
N ASP A 433 -31.16 21.69 17.90
CA ASP A 433 -30.96 23.00 17.25
C ASP A 433 -29.48 23.38 17.13
N ASP A 434 -28.66 23.03 18.13
CA ASP A 434 -27.22 23.28 18.10
C ASP A 434 -26.49 22.38 17.10
N ASP A 435 -26.82 21.08 17.07
CA ASP A 435 -26.30 20.14 16.09
C ASP A 435 -26.65 20.56 14.65
N LEU A 436 -27.92 20.93 14.41
CA LEU A 436 -28.37 21.43 13.11
C LEU A 436 -27.66 22.73 12.71
N ARG A 437 -27.44 23.65 13.65
CA ARG A 437 -26.68 24.88 13.41
C ARG A 437 -25.24 24.57 12.99
N ILE A 438 -24.59 23.64 13.67
CA ILE A 438 -23.21 23.21 13.36
C ILE A 438 -23.16 22.51 11.99
N ARG A 439 -24.03 21.54 11.73
CA ARG A 439 -24.11 20.82 10.45
C ARG A 439 -24.40 21.76 9.27
N LYS A 440 -25.30 22.73 9.43
CA LYS A 440 -25.53 23.79 8.42
C LYS A 440 -24.27 24.61 8.16
N SER A 441 -23.49 24.90 9.21
CA SER A 441 -22.21 25.60 9.04
C SER A 441 -21.18 24.77 8.26
N PHE A 442 -21.12 23.44 8.48
CA PHE A 442 -20.29 22.54 7.69
C PHE A 442 -20.75 22.47 6.24
N TYR A 443 -22.06 22.38 6.00
CA TYR A 443 -22.62 22.36 4.65
C TYR A 443 -22.32 23.66 3.89
N LEU A 444 -22.41 24.81 4.55
CA LEU A 444 -22.01 26.10 3.98
C LEU A 444 -20.49 26.22 3.77
N LYS A 445 -19.67 25.58 4.61
CA LYS A 445 -18.21 25.48 4.40
C LYS A 445 -17.92 24.63 3.16
N LEU A 446 -18.55 23.46 3.02
CA LEU A 446 -18.45 22.60 1.84
C LEU A 446 -18.81 23.36 0.57
N ARG A 447 -19.98 24.01 0.52
CA ARG A 447 -20.42 24.76 -0.67
C ARG A 447 -19.46 25.89 -1.03
N ARG A 448 -19.01 26.68 -0.06
CA ARG A 448 -17.99 27.72 -0.32
C ARG A 448 -16.69 27.15 -0.87
N MET A 449 -16.22 26.00 -0.36
CA MET A 449 -15.01 25.36 -0.87
C MET A 449 -15.19 24.96 -2.33
N VAL A 450 -16.29 24.26 -2.64
CA VAL A 450 -16.63 23.85 -4.01
C VAL A 450 -16.67 25.06 -4.94
N ASP A 451 -17.43 26.10 -4.59
CA ASP A 451 -17.59 27.32 -5.41
C ASP A 451 -16.26 28.02 -5.74
N THR A 452 -15.24 27.89 -4.88
CA THR A 452 -13.91 28.48 -5.08
C THR A 452 -12.95 27.61 -5.89
N TRP A 453 -13.33 26.37 -6.22
CA TRP A 453 -12.47 25.51 -7.02
C TRP A 453 -12.32 26.00 -8.46
N PRO A 454 -11.19 25.70 -9.10
CA PRO A 454 -11.00 26.07 -10.50
C PRO A 454 -11.94 25.29 -11.40
N LYS A 455 -12.43 25.91 -12.48
CA LYS A 455 -13.35 25.26 -13.44
C LYS A 455 -12.88 23.88 -13.93
N ARG A 456 -11.57 23.65 -14.04
CA ARG A 456 -10.99 22.35 -14.45
C ARG A 456 -11.28 21.17 -13.50
N PHE A 457 -11.80 21.42 -12.30
CA PHE A 457 -12.14 20.38 -11.33
C PHE A 457 -13.58 19.88 -11.45
N TYR A 458 -14.40 20.55 -12.25
CA TYR A 458 -15.79 20.20 -12.48
C TYR A 458 -15.91 19.26 -13.68
N VAL A 459 -16.71 18.20 -13.54
CA VAL A 459 -16.92 17.18 -14.59
C VAL A 459 -17.44 17.83 -15.88
N GLU A 460 -18.29 18.83 -15.75
CA GLU A 460 -18.92 19.58 -16.83
C GLU A 460 -17.91 20.38 -17.67
N ASN A 461 -16.73 20.66 -17.12
CA ASN A 461 -15.66 21.41 -17.78
C ASN A 461 -14.44 20.55 -18.13
N ASN A 462 -14.25 19.42 -17.45
CA ASN A 462 -13.13 18.51 -17.65
C ASN A 462 -13.56 17.08 -17.34
N PHE A 463 -13.83 16.31 -18.41
CA PHE A 463 -14.28 14.94 -18.30
C PHE A 463 -13.08 13.99 -18.07
N ALA A 464 -12.77 13.73 -16.80
CA ALA A 464 -11.64 12.91 -16.38
C ALA A 464 -11.99 12.07 -15.14
N PRO A 465 -11.34 10.93 -14.85
CA PRO A 465 -11.63 10.16 -13.64
C PRO A 465 -11.55 10.99 -12.37
N GLY A 466 -10.51 11.83 -12.26
CA GLY A 466 -10.30 12.69 -11.10
C GLY A 466 -11.47 13.64 -10.81
N THR A 467 -12.09 14.25 -11.83
CA THR A 467 -13.23 15.16 -11.61
C THR A 467 -14.48 14.41 -11.17
N HIS A 468 -14.70 13.20 -11.68
CA HIS A 468 -15.78 12.33 -11.23
C HIS A 468 -15.56 11.92 -9.77
N TYR A 469 -14.35 11.48 -9.43
CA TYR A 469 -14.00 11.12 -8.06
C TYR A 469 -14.17 12.30 -7.10
N LEU A 470 -13.83 13.53 -7.53
CA LEU A 470 -14.03 14.73 -6.72
C LEU A 470 -15.50 15.07 -6.49
N ARG A 471 -16.36 14.94 -7.50
CA ARG A 471 -17.81 15.09 -7.33
C ARG A 471 -18.39 14.03 -6.39
N MET A 472 -17.95 12.78 -6.52
CA MET A 472 -18.34 11.70 -5.62
C MET A 472 -17.88 11.97 -4.17
N GLN A 473 -16.65 12.45 -3.97
CA GLN A 473 -16.14 12.80 -2.64
C GLN A 473 -16.88 14.01 -2.04
N GLU A 474 -17.29 14.99 -2.86
CA GLU A 474 -18.17 16.09 -2.43
C GLU A 474 -19.48 15.54 -1.85
N ASN A 475 -20.12 14.61 -2.56
CA ASN A 475 -21.36 13.95 -2.10
C ASN A 475 -21.13 13.14 -0.82
N GLU A 476 -20.00 12.43 -0.71
CA GLU A 476 -19.61 11.68 0.49
C GLU A 476 -19.43 12.58 1.72
N VAL A 477 -18.79 13.75 1.56
CA VAL A 477 -18.72 14.75 2.65
C VAL A 477 -20.12 15.27 2.98
N GLY A 478 -20.97 15.48 1.97
CA GLY A 478 -22.39 15.78 2.14
C GLY A 478 -23.11 14.74 3.02
N PHE A 479 -22.97 13.45 2.69
CA PHE A 479 -23.50 12.35 3.50
C PHE A 479 -22.97 12.40 4.93
N GLY A 480 -21.67 12.62 5.15
CA GLY A 480 -21.14 12.77 6.51
C GLY A 480 -21.81 13.88 7.32
N ILE A 481 -22.29 14.94 6.68
CA ILE A 481 -23.01 16.04 7.34
C ILE A 481 -24.46 15.65 7.66
N ILE A 482 -25.15 14.92 6.79
CA ILE A 482 -26.61 14.77 6.86
C ILE A 482 -27.10 13.36 7.20
N GLN A 483 -26.32 12.30 6.96
CA GLN A 483 -26.79 10.90 6.96
C GLN A 483 -27.32 10.39 8.31
N THR A 484 -26.94 11.04 9.42
CA THR A 484 -27.41 10.67 10.76
C THR A 484 -28.70 11.37 11.16
N LEU A 485 -29.14 12.36 10.37
CA LEU A 485 -30.35 13.13 10.64
C LEU A 485 -31.58 12.44 10.06
N ARG A 486 -32.75 12.73 10.65
CA ARG A 486 -34.03 12.20 10.17
C ARG A 486 -34.38 12.83 8.83
N HIS A 487 -34.91 12.04 7.89
CA HIS A 487 -35.22 12.51 6.54
C HIS A 487 -36.24 13.65 6.53
N GLY A 488 -37.24 13.62 7.42
CA GLY A 488 -38.23 14.69 7.55
C GLY A 488 -37.73 15.98 8.23
N THR A 489 -36.48 16.03 8.70
CA THR A 489 -35.94 17.24 9.35
C THR A 489 -35.71 18.35 8.32
N LEU A 490 -36.15 19.57 8.63
CA LEU A 490 -35.90 20.75 7.81
C LEU A 490 -34.42 21.16 7.87
N PHE A 491 -33.80 21.29 6.70
CA PHE A 491 -32.40 21.69 6.56
C PHE A 491 -32.26 22.86 5.58
N GLU A 492 -32.82 24.00 5.97
CA GLU A 492 -32.73 25.22 5.17
C GLU A 492 -31.38 25.92 5.37
N THR A 493 -30.75 26.26 4.25
CA THR A 493 -29.56 27.11 4.11
C THR A 493 -29.89 28.29 3.20
N PRO A 494 -29.10 29.39 3.22
CA PRO A 494 -29.31 30.53 2.31
C PRO A 494 -29.36 30.19 0.82
N ALA A 495 -28.79 29.04 0.41
CA ALA A 495 -28.74 28.60 -0.98
C ALA A 495 -29.80 27.53 -1.33
N SER A 496 -30.49 26.96 -0.35
CA SER A 496 -31.50 25.91 -0.57
C SER A 496 -32.89 26.50 -0.79
N GLN A 497 -33.77 25.75 -1.44
CA GLN A 497 -35.18 26.15 -1.55
C GLN A 497 -35.87 26.14 -0.17
N PRO A 498 -36.84 27.02 0.09
CA PRO A 498 -37.64 26.97 1.31
C PRO A 498 -38.32 25.61 1.45
N GLY A 499 -38.30 25.04 2.66
CA GLY A 499 -38.85 23.72 2.95
C GLY A 499 -37.94 22.54 2.63
N THR A 500 -36.69 22.76 2.19
CA THR A 500 -35.73 21.67 1.92
C THR A 500 -35.54 20.79 3.16
N THR A 501 -35.74 19.49 3.00
CA THR A 501 -35.56 18.47 4.03
C THR A 501 -34.23 17.73 3.87
N ILE A 502 -33.86 16.94 4.88
CA ILE A 502 -32.72 16.02 4.77
C ILE A 502 -32.96 14.97 3.67
N GLY A 503 -34.19 14.46 3.55
CA GLY A 503 -34.55 13.51 2.49
C GLY A 503 -34.29 14.09 1.09
N ASP A 504 -34.65 15.35 0.86
CA ASP A 504 -34.40 16.03 -0.42
C ASP A 504 -32.89 16.13 -0.73
N LEU A 505 -32.08 16.42 0.29
CA LEU A 505 -30.62 16.50 0.16
C LEU A 505 -30.00 15.12 -0.09
N CYS A 506 -30.44 14.08 0.64
CA CYS A 506 -30.02 12.70 0.41
C CYS A 506 -30.33 12.29 -1.03
N LEU A 507 -31.57 12.50 -1.49
CA LEU A 507 -31.98 12.17 -2.85
C LEU A 507 -31.16 12.91 -3.91
N HIS A 508 -30.88 14.20 -3.68
CA HIS A 508 -30.01 15.00 -4.55
C HIS A 508 -28.58 14.42 -4.64
N HIS A 509 -27.97 14.08 -3.51
CA HIS A 509 -26.63 13.48 -3.49
C HIS A 509 -26.60 12.09 -4.13
N CYS A 510 -27.60 11.24 -3.87
CA CYS A 510 -27.72 9.92 -4.51
C CYS A 510 -27.89 10.03 -6.02
N ALA A 511 -28.77 10.93 -6.50
CA ALA A 511 -28.94 11.18 -7.92
C ALA A 511 -27.65 11.72 -8.57
N SER A 512 -26.92 12.60 -7.86
CA SER A 512 -25.63 13.14 -8.30
C SER A 512 -24.58 12.02 -8.44
N ASP A 513 -24.47 11.13 -7.45
CA ASP A 513 -23.57 9.97 -7.49
C ASP A 513 -23.94 9.00 -8.62
N ALA A 514 -25.22 8.60 -8.73
CA ALA A 514 -25.67 7.67 -9.76
C ALA A 514 -25.38 8.19 -11.18
N ASN A 515 -25.69 9.47 -11.46
CA ASN A 515 -25.40 10.09 -12.75
C ASN A 515 -23.89 10.22 -13.01
N THR A 516 -23.11 10.57 -11.99
CA THR A 516 -21.65 10.72 -12.12
C THR A 516 -21.00 9.37 -12.37
N ILE A 517 -21.43 8.31 -11.69
CA ILE A 517 -20.90 6.96 -11.84
C ILE A 517 -21.29 6.37 -13.20
N ASP A 518 -22.54 6.54 -13.63
CA ASP A 518 -22.98 6.09 -14.96
C ASP A 518 -22.15 6.74 -16.08
N ALA A 519 -21.97 8.06 -16.00
CA ALA A 519 -21.11 8.79 -16.93
C ALA A 519 -19.66 8.28 -16.91
N TYR A 520 -19.10 8.02 -15.72
CA TYR A 520 -17.76 7.44 -15.58
C TYR A 520 -17.65 6.06 -16.24
N LEU A 521 -18.61 5.16 -15.97
CA LEU A 521 -18.60 3.78 -16.46
C LEU A 521 -18.81 3.68 -17.98
N SER A 522 -19.31 4.74 -18.62
CA SER A 522 -19.36 4.84 -20.08
C SER A 522 -17.97 4.87 -20.74
N ARG A 523 -16.92 5.22 -19.98
CA ARG A 523 -15.57 5.44 -20.52
C ARG A 523 -14.48 4.62 -19.84
N TRP A 524 -14.63 4.31 -18.57
CA TRP A 524 -13.57 3.74 -17.73
C TRP A 524 -14.00 2.47 -16.99
N PRO A 525 -13.05 1.60 -16.62
CA PRO A 525 -13.36 0.36 -15.92
C PRO A 525 -13.93 0.64 -14.52
N PHE A 526 -14.73 -0.31 -14.03
CA PHE A 526 -15.23 -0.27 -12.66
C PHE A 526 -14.07 -0.31 -11.66
N ASP A 527 -14.01 0.67 -10.77
CA ASP A 527 -12.90 0.90 -9.84
C ASP A 527 -13.37 0.95 -8.37
N THR A 528 -12.44 1.03 -7.43
CA THR A 528 -12.70 0.91 -5.98
C THR A 528 -13.54 2.04 -5.41
N LEU A 529 -13.37 3.27 -5.91
CA LEU A 529 -14.21 4.37 -5.47
C LEU A 529 -15.68 4.15 -5.89
N ILE A 530 -15.91 3.47 -7.01
CA ILE A 530 -17.26 3.28 -7.55
C ILE A 530 -18.13 2.47 -6.58
N TRP A 531 -17.71 1.25 -6.21
CA TRP A 531 -18.53 0.44 -5.29
C TRP A 531 -18.75 1.13 -3.93
N ARG A 532 -17.78 1.92 -3.48
CA ARG A 532 -17.85 2.65 -2.22
C ARG A 532 -18.98 3.69 -2.26
N HIS A 533 -19.02 4.51 -3.30
CA HIS A 533 -20.06 5.54 -3.43
C HIS A 533 -21.44 4.95 -3.72
N LEU A 534 -21.52 3.88 -4.54
CA LEU A 534 -22.78 3.14 -4.72
C LEU A 534 -23.31 2.60 -3.38
N PHE A 535 -22.43 2.05 -2.53
CA PHE A 535 -22.84 1.56 -1.22
C PHE A 535 -23.40 2.68 -0.33
N PHE A 536 -22.74 3.84 -0.28
CA PHE A 536 -23.23 4.99 0.50
C PHE A 536 -24.53 5.58 -0.04
N SER A 537 -24.68 5.67 -1.37
CA SER A 537 -25.90 6.12 -2.02
C SER A 537 -27.10 5.21 -1.70
N MET A 538 -26.90 3.89 -1.71
CA MET A 538 -27.99 2.93 -1.42
C MET A 538 -28.53 3.02 0.01
N GLN A 539 -27.72 3.38 1.01
CA GLN A 539 -28.17 3.38 2.42
C GLN A 539 -29.36 4.31 2.69
N PRO A 540 -29.31 5.63 2.39
CA PRO A 540 -30.47 6.50 2.60
C PRO A 540 -31.65 6.13 1.69
N LEU A 541 -31.41 5.61 0.48
CA LEU A 541 -32.48 5.24 -0.45
C LEU A 541 -33.39 4.12 0.09
N VAL A 542 -32.83 3.17 0.85
CA VAL A 542 -33.58 2.09 1.52
C VAL A 542 -34.64 2.64 2.47
N LEU A 543 -34.43 3.84 3.04
CA LEU A 543 -35.39 4.50 3.92
C LEU A 543 -36.48 5.28 3.16
N MET A 544 -36.41 5.34 1.82
CA MET A 544 -37.24 6.20 0.97
C MET A 544 -37.95 5.44 -0.17
N PHE A 545 -38.23 4.14 -0.01
CA PHE A 545 -38.89 3.35 -1.06
C PHE A 545 -40.35 3.74 -1.33
N ASP A 546 -40.92 4.67 -0.56
CA ASP A 546 -42.18 5.34 -0.88
C ASP A 546 -42.04 6.40 -1.99
N ASP A 547 -40.82 6.88 -2.24
CA ASP A 547 -40.50 7.78 -3.36
C ASP A 547 -40.08 6.97 -4.61
N PRO A 548 -40.82 7.08 -5.73
CA PRO A 548 -40.45 6.44 -7.00
C PRO A 548 -39.05 6.82 -7.50
N ALA A 549 -38.62 8.07 -7.30
CA ALA A 549 -37.30 8.51 -7.73
C ALA A 549 -36.19 7.80 -6.93
N ALA A 550 -36.41 7.59 -5.63
CA ALA A 550 -35.48 6.83 -4.80
C ALA A 550 -35.39 5.37 -5.25
N CYS A 551 -36.52 4.76 -5.63
CA CYS A 551 -36.55 3.39 -6.15
C CYS A 551 -35.79 3.25 -7.48
N ASP A 552 -35.92 4.22 -8.39
CA ASP A 552 -35.23 4.23 -9.67
C ASP A 552 -33.71 4.38 -9.49
N ILE A 553 -33.28 5.31 -8.64
CA ILE A 553 -31.86 5.51 -8.32
C ILE A 553 -31.30 4.24 -7.65
N PHE A 554 -32.01 3.69 -6.67
CA PHE A 554 -31.59 2.47 -5.96
C PHE A 554 -31.43 1.28 -6.91
N ALA A 555 -32.35 1.09 -7.84
CA ALA A 555 -32.25 0.03 -8.84
C ALA A 555 -31.05 0.23 -9.78
N ASN A 556 -30.78 1.47 -10.19
CA ASN A 556 -29.59 1.81 -10.98
C ASN A 556 -28.29 1.53 -10.21
N ASP A 557 -28.23 1.92 -8.93
CA ASP A 557 -27.07 1.68 -8.08
C ASP A 557 -26.81 0.17 -7.88
N CYS A 558 -27.88 -0.60 -7.66
CA CYS A 558 -27.80 -2.06 -7.56
C CYS A 558 -27.29 -2.69 -8.86
N MET A 559 -27.74 -2.21 -10.02
CA MET A 559 -27.28 -2.67 -11.34
C MET A 559 -25.78 -2.43 -11.52
N MET A 560 -25.32 -1.19 -11.25
CA MET A 560 -23.92 -0.83 -11.37
C MET A 560 -23.04 -1.60 -10.38
N LEU A 561 -23.49 -1.78 -9.14
CA LEU A 561 -22.76 -2.56 -8.14
C LEU A 561 -22.71 -4.05 -8.52
N ARG A 562 -23.78 -4.58 -9.11
CA ARG A 562 -23.80 -5.94 -9.66
C ARG A 562 -22.81 -6.11 -10.81
N TYR A 563 -22.65 -5.12 -11.68
CA TYR A 563 -21.60 -5.14 -12.71
C TYR A 563 -20.20 -5.24 -12.08
N GLY A 564 -19.96 -4.53 -10.97
CA GLY A 564 -18.70 -4.56 -10.23
C GLY A 564 -18.32 -5.94 -9.63
N CYS A 565 -19.28 -6.84 -9.47
CA CYS A 565 -19.09 -8.18 -8.89
C CYS A 565 -18.10 -9.05 -9.69
N HIS A 566 -17.96 -8.81 -10.99
CA HIS A 566 -16.99 -9.53 -11.83
C HIS A 566 -15.53 -9.17 -11.52
N THR A 567 -15.30 -8.01 -10.90
CA THR A 567 -13.97 -7.50 -10.57
C THR A 567 -13.69 -7.56 -9.08
N PHE A 568 -14.66 -7.20 -8.25
CA PHE A 568 -14.50 -7.12 -6.80
C PHE A 568 -15.56 -7.95 -6.08
N ARG A 569 -15.12 -8.90 -5.27
CA ARG A 569 -16.03 -9.78 -4.50
C ARG A 569 -16.82 -8.98 -3.46
N ILE A 570 -16.24 -7.90 -2.93
CA ILE A 570 -16.89 -7.02 -1.96
C ILE A 570 -18.23 -6.48 -2.44
N CYS A 571 -18.41 -6.24 -3.75
CA CYS A 571 -19.67 -5.73 -4.31
C CYS A 571 -20.86 -6.66 -4.01
N GLY A 572 -20.66 -7.97 -4.06
CA GLY A 572 -21.69 -8.94 -3.70
C GLY A 572 -22.06 -8.90 -2.22
N TYR A 573 -21.05 -8.81 -1.34
CA TYR A 573 -21.29 -8.67 0.09
C TYR A 573 -22.00 -7.37 0.43
N LEU A 574 -21.71 -6.27 -0.27
CA LEU A 574 -22.39 -4.99 -0.08
C LEU A 574 -23.85 -5.04 -0.52
N LEU A 575 -24.15 -5.70 -1.65
CA LEU A 575 -25.55 -5.96 -2.05
C LEU A 575 -26.29 -6.78 -0.98
N GLN A 576 -25.67 -7.85 -0.47
CA GLN A 576 -26.27 -8.66 0.60
C GLN A 576 -26.48 -7.85 1.89
N ALA A 577 -25.52 -7.00 2.26
CA ALA A 577 -25.64 -6.10 3.41
C ALA A 577 -26.81 -5.12 3.24
N THR A 578 -26.95 -4.50 2.07
CA THR A 578 -28.07 -3.61 1.75
C THR A 578 -29.41 -4.35 1.77
N GLN A 579 -29.48 -5.58 1.27
CA GLN A 579 -30.68 -6.42 1.33
C GLN A 579 -31.07 -6.75 2.78
N ALA A 580 -30.09 -7.15 3.59
CA ALA A 580 -30.30 -7.42 5.02
C ALA A 580 -30.77 -6.16 5.76
N PHE A 581 -30.21 -5.00 5.44
CA PHE A 581 -30.64 -3.72 6.01
C PHE A 581 -32.11 -3.41 5.68
N ALA A 582 -32.52 -3.51 4.41
CA ALA A 582 -33.92 -3.32 4.00
C ALA A 582 -34.88 -4.25 4.76
N TRP A 583 -34.57 -5.55 4.84
CA TRP A 583 -35.41 -6.50 5.58
C TRP A 583 -35.48 -6.20 7.08
N THR A 584 -34.37 -5.75 7.66
CA THR A 584 -34.27 -5.38 9.08
C THR A 584 -35.27 -4.29 9.46
N ILE A 585 -35.45 -3.31 8.58
CA ILE A 585 -36.40 -2.20 8.79
C ILE A 585 -37.79 -2.46 8.18
N ASN A 586 -38.07 -3.72 7.82
CA ASN A 586 -39.34 -4.16 7.23
C ASN A 586 -39.68 -3.44 5.90
N GLN A 587 -38.66 -3.06 5.13
CA GLN A 587 -38.79 -2.55 3.77
C GLN A 587 -38.66 -3.70 2.77
N THR A 588 -39.46 -3.62 1.70
CA THR A 588 -39.39 -4.59 0.60
C THR A 588 -38.54 -4.01 -0.52
N ILE A 589 -37.53 -4.75 -0.96
CA ILE A 589 -36.71 -4.36 -2.12
C ILE A 589 -37.62 -4.13 -3.34
N PRO A 590 -37.51 -2.96 -4.02
CA PRO A 590 -38.30 -2.64 -5.21
C PRO A 590 -38.16 -3.71 -6.29
N ASP A 591 -39.25 -3.99 -7.03
CA ASP A 591 -39.25 -5.00 -8.08
C ASP A 591 -38.21 -4.70 -9.18
N SER A 592 -37.94 -3.42 -9.45
CA SER A 592 -36.90 -2.96 -10.40
C SER A 592 -35.48 -3.32 -9.98
N ALA A 593 -35.22 -3.49 -8.67
CA ALA A 593 -33.90 -3.79 -8.13
C ALA A 593 -33.70 -5.29 -7.84
N ARG A 594 -34.78 -6.05 -7.65
CA ARG A 594 -34.75 -7.47 -7.26
C ARG A 594 -33.81 -8.35 -8.10
N PRO A 595 -33.76 -8.24 -9.45
CA PRO A 595 -32.90 -9.09 -10.28
C PRO A 595 -31.41 -9.00 -9.93
N TYR A 596 -30.94 -7.86 -9.39
CA TYR A 596 -29.53 -7.64 -9.11
C TYR A 596 -29.03 -8.36 -7.85
N PHE A 597 -29.97 -8.79 -6.99
CA PHE A 597 -29.69 -9.58 -5.79
C PHE A 597 -29.71 -11.10 -6.06
N GLU A 598 -30.15 -11.54 -7.23
CA GLU A 598 -30.27 -12.96 -7.58
C GLU A 598 -28.92 -13.60 -7.94
N GLY A 599 -28.71 -14.88 -7.61
CA GLY A 599 -27.57 -15.67 -8.10
C GLY A 599 -26.26 -15.58 -7.31
N TRP A 600 -26.19 -14.82 -6.22
CA TRP A 600 -25.12 -14.99 -5.20
C TRP A 600 -25.53 -16.12 -4.26
N THR A 601 -25.06 -17.34 -4.53
CA THR A 601 -25.51 -18.56 -3.84
C THR A 601 -24.69 -18.86 -2.58
N LYS A 602 -25.27 -19.69 -1.69
CA LYS A 602 -24.60 -20.23 -0.48
C LYS A 602 -23.23 -20.89 -0.77
N GLU A 603 -23.04 -21.39 -1.98
CA GLU A 603 -21.83 -22.10 -2.42
C GLU A 603 -20.68 -21.12 -2.77
N GLU A 604 -20.98 -19.88 -3.16
CA GLU A 604 -19.99 -18.80 -3.32
C GLU A 604 -19.64 -18.14 -1.98
N THR A 605 -20.29 -18.56 -0.88
CA THR A 605 -20.20 -18.01 0.48
C THR A 605 -19.64 -18.99 1.52
N GLU A 606 -19.19 -20.20 1.13
CA GLU A 606 -18.55 -21.19 2.03
C GLU A 606 -17.12 -20.81 2.49
N VAL A 607 -16.83 -19.52 2.64
CA VAL A 607 -15.66 -19.05 3.41
C VAL A 607 -16.24 -18.32 4.62
N GLU A 608 -15.99 -18.87 5.81
CA GLU A 608 -16.49 -18.46 7.14
C GLU A 608 -16.20 -16.98 7.57
N GLU A 609 -15.85 -16.09 6.64
CA GLU A 609 -15.57 -14.68 6.91
C GLU A 609 -16.54 -13.79 6.14
N PHE A 610 -17.74 -13.58 6.67
CA PHE A 610 -18.56 -12.43 6.27
C PHE A 610 -17.78 -11.15 6.62
N PRO A 611 -17.75 -10.11 5.76
CA PRO A 611 -17.08 -8.86 6.09
C PRO A 611 -17.80 -8.12 7.23
N VAL A 612 -17.46 -8.45 8.47
CA VAL A 612 -18.07 -7.86 9.67
C VAL A 612 -17.85 -6.33 9.72
N SER A 613 -16.83 -5.78 9.04
CA SER A 613 -16.60 -4.33 8.94
C SER A 613 -17.59 -3.58 8.07
N PHE A 614 -18.06 -4.22 6.99
CA PHE A 614 -18.86 -3.58 5.94
C PHE A 614 -20.34 -3.89 6.14
N ALA A 615 -20.64 -4.89 6.96
CA ALA A 615 -21.96 -5.15 7.47
C ALA A 615 -22.30 -4.14 8.58
N LEU A 616 -23.28 -3.28 8.33
CA LEU A 616 -24.17 -2.87 9.41
C LEU A 616 -24.88 -4.16 9.92
N PRO A 617 -25.03 -4.37 11.24
CA PRO A 617 -25.63 -5.57 11.80
C PRO A 617 -27.00 -5.95 11.24
N GLN A 618 -27.22 -7.27 11.24
CA GLN A 618 -28.47 -7.93 10.89
C GLN A 618 -29.56 -7.71 11.96
N GLN A 619 -30.80 -7.79 11.50
CA GLN A 619 -32.08 -7.65 12.21
C GLN A 619 -32.17 -8.22 13.63
N ASP A 620 -31.49 -9.32 13.94
CA ASP A 620 -31.62 -9.94 15.26
C ASP A 620 -30.92 -9.13 16.38
N ASP A 621 -29.85 -8.39 16.08
CA ASP A 621 -29.20 -7.47 17.02
C ASP A 621 -30.00 -6.17 17.23
N VAL A 622 -30.94 -5.90 16.32
CA VAL A 622 -31.93 -4.81 16.38
C VAL A 622 -33.19 -5.25 17.15
N LEU A 623 -33.49 -6.55 17.19
CA LEU A 623 -34.70 -7.10 17.83
C LEU A 623 -34.49 -7.67 19.25
N VAL A 624 -33.27 -8.01 19.68
CA VAL A 624 -33.03 -8.62 21.01
C VAL A 624 -33.10 -7.60 22.17
N ARG A 625 -33.09 -6.29 21.90
CA ARG A 625 -33.32 -5.25 22.91
C ARG A 625 -34.74 -4.71 22.81
N ASN A 626 -35.70 -5.42 23.41
CA ASN A 626 -37.13 -5.06 23.57
C ASN A 626 -37.44 -3.57 23.35
N TRP A 627 -37.94 -3.23 22.16
CA TRP A 627 -38.42 -1.89 21.82
C TRP A 627 -39.81 -1.65 22.41
N GLU A 628 -39.85 -1.33 23.70
CA GLU A 628 -41.00 -0.64 24.31
C GLU A 628 -40.74 0.88 24.32
N GLY A 629 -41.46 1.64 23.48
CA GLY A 629 -41.72 3.06 23.71
C GLY A 629 -41.12 4.09 22.74
N HIS A 630 -41.99 4.70 21.92
CA HIS A 630 -42.01 6.12 21.54
C HIS A 630 -40.76 6.83 20.93
N GLN A 631 -39.84 6.14 20.23
CA GLN A 631 -38.79 6.82 19.44
C GLN A 631 -38.77 6.38 17.97
N SER A 632 -38.48 7.30 17.04
CA SER A 632 -38.48 7.01 15.59
C SER A 632 -37.24 6.22 15.16
N VAL A 633 -37.38 5.42 14.09
CA VAL A 633 -36.31 4.59 13.51
C VAL A 633 -35.03 5.40 13.25
N GLU A 634 -35.18 6.66 12.84
CA GLU A 634 -34.06 7.56 12.53
C GLU A 634 -33.36 8.10 13.80
N ALA A 635 -34.08 8.26 14.92
CA ALA A 635 -33.48 8.65 16.21
C ALA A 635 -32.53 7.58 16.73
N ASN A 636 -32.87 6.32 16.45
CA ASN A 636 -32.11 5.14 16.87
C ASN A 636 -30.91 4.88 15.94
N LEU A 637 -30.96 5.33 14.68
CA LEU A 637 -29.85 5.24 13.73
C LEU A 637 -28.60 5.98 14.23
N GLY A 638 -28.76 7.20 14.76
CA GLY A 638 -27.65 7.97 15.34
C GLY A 638 -27.00 7.31 16.58
N ALA A 639 -27.77 6.55 17.35
CA ALA A 639 -27.27 5.78 18.50
C ALA A 639 -26.61 4.45 18.08
N LEU A 640 -27.18 3.76 17.08
CA LEU A 640 -26.65 2.54 16.46
C LEU A 640 -25.27 2.77 15.83
N ILE A 641 -25.18 3.84 15.05
CA ILE A 641 -23.95 4.27 14.38
C ILE A 641 -22.82 4.52 15.40
N LYS A 642 -23.16 5.09 16.57
CA LYS A 642 -22.22 5.37 17.65
C LYS A 642 -21.82 4.11 18.43
N SER A 643 -22.74 3.17 18.66
CA SER A 643 -22.44 1.92 19.38
C SER A 643 -21.61 0.93 18.56
N TRP A 644 -21.86 0.84 17.26
CA TRP A 644 -21.21 -0.17 16.40
C TRP A 644 -19.84 0.26 15.87
N ALA A 645 -19.55 1.56 15.91
CA ALA A 645 -18.19 2.08 15.78
C ALA A 645 -17.32 1.79 17.03
N LEU A 646 -17.92 1.43 18.17
CA LEU A 646 -17.27 1.22 19.47
C LEU A 646 -17.13 -0.26 19.88
N ASP A 647 -17.62 -1.24 19.11
CA ASP A 647 -17.35 -2.68 19.33
C ASP A 647 -15.91 -3.07 18.92
N SER A 648 -14.96 -2.25 19.36
CA SER A 648 -13.51 -2.41 19.24
C SER A 648 -12.86 -3.16 20.42
N GLU A 649 -13.67 -3.71 21.34
CA GLU A 649 -13.18 -4.51 22.47
C GLU A 649 -13.90 -5.86 22.54
N GLN A 650 -13.56 -6.78 21.62
CA GLN A 650 -13.66 -8.23 21.88
C GLN A 650 -12.64 -9.03 21.07
#